data_AF-A0A7S7SUB0-F1
#
_entry.id   AF-A0A7S7SUB0-F1
#
_cell.length_a   1.000
_cell.length_b   1.000
_cell.length_c   1.000
_cell.angle_alpha   90.00
_cell.angle_beta   90.00
_cell.angle_gamma   90.00
#
_symmetry.space_group_name_H-M   'P 1'
#
loop_
_entity.id
_entity.type
_entity.pdbx_description
1 polymer ?
#
loop_
_entity_poly.entity_id
_entity_poly.type
_entity_poly.pdbx_seq_one_letter_code
_entity_poly.pdbx_strand_id
1 'polypeptide(L)'
;MTARLALLMGSFAAGRTARRRARNLRIGARPAPVGRAGVDPWLLLACAAAALGAVVLALAARSLSGAGAGAGSAQAAGLSALRPLLGGVTVRVPREAGIEVVRHGPAALVVASGMRLAAPVRIDLCRQPAPLRIGYPFPEVAAQGAAGSVLLAAPGSAMPRMQLRADAGAGGALRLHWDAGAGKAAWVGDGGVVRGASAEGLFARAGWLVWQDAALRFTRRASSTCPQAGELLLQRAVPGRPGAGLVQAFGPGAAFPALPLAPGEYRVPAAAARGLEDALLFERLQARGLVRLGAHGLVELAPRDLAAWNAAAPGQRAPLPGWEQLRPDQDQRKLLERLYYRADGAFVREQLRVFNSERRLLAWRVRPGSPGQWQASVGGVPVAQDEGLPVAAMRLFARLPEAWEPWRRVAAWDGGGAAESAAHSATLALDAAAPVELLLVGRLRRVTGASANIVPACDGRACRARDAVQRVRLIPQPGARRIVLEAAPLDLARLAGAEDAAYRHVRVENGRLAWRALPAAQSPLRPALAEVRLGGRDGQALWADGRASAAALAAGLGPLLGVHREHASSVAGMLARLPGSAHAARLSLDLELQAAAQAALECIGLREGQWDGKRCLGGQAAPPERQAGLVLLDAANGDILAAAGGGVGKAEPARWPEVRDFDRADPARSPLRLPAFQHDGGAERAPGSTFKVITALGLEAVAREDARLDRLLGGLPLAEIDGVARAAGYGFRTGAPAYPVEGGARITNFREQLAGARAVAGRLGVAQALTHSVNTWFAWTAELGDRSLGGAAQGGMPGLREIEPGALDAARPVAGMARRLGFGAPLRLDGGLLPEDFRWSAWDALQATPSMLDPIATRHEVRQMAIGLRMQATPLQMALVAAAVGQGRPVRPRLLLELDGRAAQAGPAPGGPLGVRLDRIRAGMKGVVDGGTAAGAFRGREFDRLRAGLFGKTGTAPVGQDGMATVWFMGWLEPGSLPGQTRRLAFAAFVSRSQSTGGGHAAPILAAVLRGMQDRQGRPSE
;
A
#
# COMPACT_ATOMS: atom_id res chain seq x y z
N MET A 1 -40.26 -9.43 33.40
CA MET A 1 -40.92 -8.50 32.45
C MET A 1 -41.23 -7.10 33.02
N THR A 2 -40.96 -6.82 34.29
CA THR A 2 -41.36 -5.57 34.99
C THR A 2 -40.36 -4.40 34.87
N ALA A 3 -39.06 -4.65 34.63
CA ALA A 3 -38.05 -3.58 34.52
C ALA A 3 -38.09 -2.79 33.19
N ARG A 4 -38.48 -3.43 32.08
CA ARG A 4 -38.65 -2.75 30.77
C ARG A 4 -39.91 -1.88 30.74
N LEU A 5 -40.96 -2.25 31.47
CA LEU A 5 -42.17 -1.43 31.62
C LEU A 5 -41.91 -0.18 32.47
N ALA A 6 -41.06 -0.28 33.51
CA ALA A 6 -40.66 0.87 34.33
C ALA A 6 -39.81 1.90 33.56
N LEU A 7 -38.90 1.44 32.68
CA LEU A 7 -38.12 2.31 31.78
C LEU A 7 -38.98 3.00 30.70
N LEU A 8 -39.99 2.28 30.16
CA LEU A 8 -40.97 2.85 29.23
C LEU A 8 -41.95 3.82 29.91
N MET A 9 -42.35 3.56 31.16
CA MET A 9 -43.17 4.50 31.94
C MET A 9 -42.37 5.74 32.39
N GLY A 10 -41.07 5.58 32.69
CA GLY A 10 -40.16 6.68 32.98
C GLY A 10 -39.92 7.61 31.78
N SER A 11 -39.77 7.05 30.57
CA SER A 11 -39.66 7.85 29.35
C SER A 11 -40.98 8.53 28.96
N PHE A 12 -42.13 7.89 29.23
CA PHE A 12 -43.45 8.52 29.08
C PHE A 12 -43.73 9.63 30.11
N ALA A 13 -43.23 9.49 31.33
CA ALA A 13 -43.32 10.52 32.37
C ALA A 13 -42.41 11.72 32.03
N ALA A 14 -41.17 11.47 31.60
CA ALA A 14 -40.25 12.52 31.13
C ALA A 14 -40.80 13.26 29.90
N GLY A 15 -41.42 12.53 28.95
CA GLY A 15 -42.10 13.10 27.80
C GLY A 15 -43.34 13.94 28.16
N ARG A 16 -44.10 13.54 29.19
CA ARG A 16 -45.22 14.33 29.72
C ARG A 16 -44.76 15.60 30.43
N THR A 17 -43.65 15.55 31.18
CA THR A 17 -43.08 16.73 31.85
C THR A 17 -42.47 17.72 30.84
N ALA A 18 -41.83 17.21 29.79
CA ALA A 18 -41.33 18.04 28.68
C ALA A 18 -42.47 18.69 27.88
N ARG A 19 -43.56 17.95 27.60
CA ARG A 19 -44.75 18.50 26.93
C ARG A 19 -45.54 19.46 27.83
N ARG A 20 -45.60 19.25 29.15
CA ARG A 20 -46.16 20.23 30.11
C ARG A 20 -45.31 21.49 30.20
N ARG A 21 -43.98 21.39 30.21
CA ARG A 21 -43.10 22.59 30.14
C ARG A 21 -43.25 23.35 28.82
N ALA A 22 -43.32 22.65 27.68
CA ALA A 22 -43.56 23.27 26.38
C ALA A 22 -44.98 23.88 26.25
N ARG A 23 -45.98 23.32 26.94
CA ARG A 23 -47.36 23.83 26.96
C ARG A 23 -47.53 25.00 27.95
N ASN A 24 -46.84 24.99 29.10
CA ASN A 24 -46.80 26.12 30.04
C ASN A 24 -46.01 27.30 29.48
N LEU A 25 -44.98 27.06 28.64
CA LEU A 25 -44.28 28.11 27.88
C LEU A 25 -45.11 28.68 26.71
N ARG A 26 -46.20 28.02 26.29
CA ARG A 26 -47.14 28.49 25.26
C ARG A 26 -48.43 29.10 25.79
N ILE A 27 -48.67 29.05 27.11
CA ILE A 27 -49.89 29.57 27.76
C ILE A 27 -49.63 30.89 28.52
N GLY A 28 -48.36 31.27 28.73
CA GLY A 28 -47.99 32.53 29.36
C GLY A 28 -47.70 33.66 28.37
N ALA A 29 -48.69 34.10 27.61
CA ALA A 29 -48.77 35.46 27.02
C ALA A 29 -50.09 35.61 26.26
N ARG A 30 -51.20 35.81 26.98
CA ARG A 30 -52.39 36.45 26.38
C ARG A 30 -52.09 37.96 26.27
N PRO A 31 -52.13 38.57 25.09
CA PRO A 31 -52.07 40.02 24.98
C PRO A 31 -53.37 40.61 25.54
N ALA A 32 -53.22 41.53 26.51
CA ALA A 32 -54.27 42.48 26.86
C ALA A 32 -54.58 43.39 25.66
N PRO A 33 -55.80 43.92 25.52
CA PRO A 33 -56.17 44.74 24.38
C PRO A 33 -55.44 46.09 24.47
N VAL A 34 -54.44 46.30 23.62
CA VAL A 34 -53.76 47.58 23.48
C VAL A 34 -54.34 48.26 22.25
N GLY A 35 -54.98 49.41 22.48
CA GLY A 35 -55.42 50.33 21.45
C GLY A 35 -54.26 50.76 20.55
N ARG A 36 -54.59 51.35 19.40
CA ARG A 36 -53.65 51.86 18.38
C ARG A 36 -52.46 52.58 19.03
N ALA A 37 -51.34 51.88 19.16
CA ALA A 37 -50.05 52.46 19.50
C ALA A 37 -49.33 52.78 18.18
N GLY A 38 -48.94 54.03 18.00
CA GLY A 38 -48.16 54.48 16.85
C GLY A 38 -46.89 53.63 16.73
N VAL A 39 -46.63 53.18 15.50
CA VAL A 39 -45.42 52.42 15.19
C VAL A 39 -44.23 53.37 15.36
N ASP A 40 -43.39 53.12 16.36
CA ASP A 40 -42.17 53.88 16.56
C ASP A 40 -41.24 53.66 15.34
N PRO A 41 -40.96 54.70 14.54
CA PRO A 41 -40.15 54.57 13.34
C PRO A 41 -38.73 54.05 13.64
N TRP A 42 -38.23 54.18 14.86
CA TRP A 42 -36.93 53.65 15.26
C TRP A 42 -36.89 52.12 15.37
N LEU A 43 -38.00 51.49 15.74
CA LEU A 43 -38.08 50.03 15.81
C LEU A 43 -38.13 49.41 14.41
N LEU A 44 -38.82 50.07 13.48
CA LEU A 44 -38.79 49.71 12.06
C LEU A 44 -37.40 49.92 11.45
N LEU A 45 -36.70 51.00 11.80
CA LEU A 45 -35.32 51.25 11.37
C LEU A 45 -34.33 50.22 11.93
N ALA A 46 -34.47 49.80 13.18
CA ALA A 46 -33.63 48.77 13.79
C ALA A 46 -33.87 47.39 13.15
N CYS A 47 -35.14 47.03 12.88
CA CYS A 47 -35.46 45.80 12.17
C CYS A 47 -35.00 45.84 10.71
N ALA A 48 -35.12 46.98 10.03
CA ALA A 48 -34.60 47.18 8.69
C ALA A 48 -33.06 47.09 8.66
N ALA A 49 -32.36 47.69 9.63
CA ALA A 49 -30.91 47.61 9.74
C ALA A 49 -30.43 46.18 10.06
N ALA A 50 -31.15 45.43 10.90
CA ALA A 50 -30.84 44.03 11.18
C ALA A 50 -31.08 43.13 9.95
N ALA A 51 -32.17 43.36 9.21
CA ALA A 51 -32.45 42.65 7.97
C ALA A 51 -31.44 43.00 6.86
N LEU A 52 -31.07 44.28 6.73
CA LEU A 52 -30.00 44.70 5.81
C LEU A 52 -28.66 44.09 6.22
N GLY A 53 -28.34 44.06 7.51
CA GLY A 53 -27.14 43.41 8.03
C GLY A 53 -27.10 41.92 7.72
N ALA A 54 -28.23 41.23 7.85
CA ALA A 54 -28.36 39.81 7.48
C ALA A 54 -28.23 39.59 5.97
N VAL A 55 -28.79 40.48 5.15
CA VAL A 55 -28.66 40.43 3.68
C VAL A 55 -27.24 40.75 3.24
N VAL A 56 -26.58 41.74 3.85
CA VAL A 56 -25.17 42.07 3.59
C VAL A 56 -24.25 40.92 4.03
N LEU A 57 -24.52 40.26 5.16
CA LEU A 57 -23.78 39.07 5.58
C LEU A 57 -24.02 37.88 4.64
N ALA A 58 -25.25 37.67 4.17
CA ALA A 58 -25.57 36.62 3.21
C ALA A 58 -24.96 36.89 1.82
N LEU A 59 -24.93 38.15 1.37
CA LEU A 59 -24.29 38.59 0.13
C LEU A 59 -22.76 38.60 0.26
N ALA A 60 -22.19 38.93 1.43
CA ALA A 60 -20.77 38.77 1.73
C ALA A 60 -20.37 37.29 1.72
N ALA A 61 -21.17 36.41 2.34
CA ALA A 61 -20.95 34.97 2.31
C ALA A 61 -21.10 34.38 0.88
N ARG A 62 -22.04 34.89 0.08
CA ARG A 62 -22.21 34.53 -1.35
C ARG A 62 -21.13 35.08 -2.26
N SER A 63 -20.64 36.30 -2.04
CA SER A 63 -19.54 36.89 -2.82
C SER A 63 -18.20 36.23 -2.50
N LEU A 64 -17.97 35.81 -1.25
CA LEU A 64 -16.83 34.98 -0.84
C LEU A 64 -16.86 33.57 -1.44
N SER A 65 -18.04 33.05 -1.82
CA SER A 65 -18.19 31.75 -2.50
C SER A 65 -18.28 31.87 -4.03
N GLY A 66 -18.62 33.04 -4.58
CA GLY A 66 -18.74 33.30 -6.02
C GLY A 66 -17.45 33.71 -6.74
N ALA A 67 -16.43 34.20 -6.03
CA ALA A 67 -15.15 34.55 -6.61
C ALA A 67 -14.22 33.33 -6.77
N GLY A 68 -14.46 32.48 -7.77
CA GLY A 68 -13.44 31.60 -8.40
C GLY A 68 -12.52 30.73 -7.52
N ALA A 69 -12.87 30.46 -6.26
CA ALA A 69 -11.93 29.95 -5.26
C ALA A 69 -11.88 28.42 -5.11
N GLY A 70 -12.46 27.66 -6.03
CA GLY A 70 -12.64 26.20 -5.87
C GLY A 70 -11.34 25.36 -5.94
N ALA A 71 -10.24 25.90 -6.48
CA ALA A 71 -8.95 25.20 -6.58
C ALA A 71 -7.74 26.04 -6.11
N GLY A 72 -7.89 27.36 -5.97
CA GLY A 72 -6.78 28.29 -5.70
C GLY A 72 -6.33 28.34 -4.24
N SER A 73 -7.19 28.04 -3.25
CA SER A 73 -6.88 28.24 -1.82
C SER A 73 -5.87 27.23 -1.25
N ALA A 74 -6.00 25.95 -1.59
CA ALA A 74 -5.06 24.89 -1.19
C ALA A 74 -3.70 25.01 -1.92
N GLN A 75 -3.73 25.43 -3.19
CA GLN A 75 -2.53 25.68 -3.99
C GLN A 75 -1.79 26.94 -3.47
N ALA A 76 -2.50 27.97 -2.99
CA ALA A 76 -1.93 29.16 -2.36
C ALA A 76 -1.15 28.87 -1.05
N ALA A 77 -1.60 27.90 -0.25
CA ALA A 77 -0.87 27.49 0.96
C ALA A 77 0.46 26.80 0.63
N GLY A 78 0.49 25.93 -0.40
CA GLY A 78 1.73 25.29 -0.88
C GLY A 78 2.73 26.29 -1.46
N LEU A 79 2.25 27.30 -2.19
CA LEU A 79 3.08 28.37 -2.76
C LEU A 79 3.81 29.20 -1.69
N SER A 80 3.27 29.29 -0.47
CA SER A 80 3.94 29.97 0.64
C SER A 80 5.28 29.33 1.02
N ALA A 81 5.47 28.03 0.73
CA ALA A 81 6.75 27.35 0.94
C ALA A 81 7.86 27.91 0.04
N LEU A 82 7.52 28.48 -1.13
CA LEU A 82 8.47 29.10 -2.06
C LEU A 82 8.77 30.57 -1.73
N ARG A 83 8.01 31.19 -0.81
CA ARG A 83 8.16 32.61 -0.43
C ARG A 83 9.59 33.03 -0.14
N PRO A 84 10.43 32.26 0.61
CA PRO A 84 11.77 32.70 0.94
C PRO A 84 12.67 32.97 -0.28
N LEU A 85 12.39 32.34 -1.43
CA LEU A 85 13.14 32.57 -2.68
C LEU A 85 12.37 33.40 -3.70
N LEU A 86 11.05 33.21 -3.78
CA LEU A 86 10.22 33.68 -4.89
C LEU A 86 9.09 34.62 -4.43
N GLY A 87 9.18 35.20 -3.24
CA GLY A 87 8.16 36.11 -2.71
C GLY A 87 7.78 37.21 -3.71
N GLY A 88 6.50 37.28 -4.08
CA GLY A 88 5.96 38.26 -5.04
C GLY A 88 6.09 37.87 -6.52
N VAL A 89 6.82 36.80 -6.85
CA VAL A 89 7.02 36.31 -8.23
C VAL A 89 5.79 35.56 -8.74
N THR A 90 5.47 35.73 -10.02
CA THR A 90 4.46 34.94 -10.72
C THR A 90 5.11 33.71 -11.36
N VAL A 91 4.63 32.53 -10.99
CA VAL A 91 5.00 31.24 -11.55
C VAL A 91 3.95 30.82 -12.57
N ARG A 92 4.37 30.52 -13.79
CA ARG A 92 3.51 29.99 -14.85
C ARG A 92 3.71 28.49 -15.00
N VAL A 93 2.62 27.75 -15.08
CA VAL A 93 2.60 26.31 -15.40
C VAL A 93 1.88 26.14 -16.74
N PRO A 94 2.61 25.92 -17.84
CA PRO A 94 2.03 25.63 -19.15
C PRO A 94 1.03 24.47 -19.16
N ARG A 95 0.09 24.52 -20.12
CA ARG A 95 -0.81 23.38 -20.41
C ARG A 95 -0.13 22.29 -21.21
N GLU A 96 0.77 22.70 -22.12
CA GLU A 96 1.53 21.80 -22.97
C GLU A 96 2.57 21.03 -22.15
N ALA A 97 2.84 19.79 -22.58
CA ALA A 97 3.83 18.96 -21.95
C ALA A 97 5.25 19.49 -22.26
N GLY A 98 6.08 19.65 -21.24
CA GLY A 98 7.44 20.16 -21.40
C GLY A 98 8.09 20.52 -20.08
N ILE A 99 9.38 20.82 -20.15
CA ILE A 99 10.18 21.22 -18.99
C ILE A 99 10.82 22.56 -19.27
N GLU A 100 10.49 23.55 -18.45
CA GLU A 100 11.05 24.89 -18.53
C GLU A 100 11.96 25.17 -17.34
N VAL A 101 13.08 25.83 -17.60
CA VAL A 101 14.01 26.33 -16.58
C VAL A 101 13.98 27.86 -16.60
N VAL A 102 13.33 28.45 -15.60
CA VAL A 102 13.18 29.90 -15.46
C VAL A 102 14.13 30.41 -14.37
N ARG A 103 14.79 31.56 -14.60
CA ARG A 103 15.63 32.21 -13.57
C ARG A 103 14.93 33.47 -13.06
N HIS A 104 14.95 33.66 -11.74
CA HIS A 104 14.48 34.86 -11.04
C HIS A 104 15.56 35.34 -10.08
N GLY A 105 16.40 36.28 -10.52
CA GLY A 105 17.57 36.72 -9.76
C GLY A 105 18.52 35.53 -9.47
N PRO A 106 18.92 35.28 -8.20
CA PRO A 106 19.76 34.15 -7.82
C PRO A 106 19.00 32.80 -7.75
N ALA A 107 17.67 32.82 -7.87
CA ALA A 107 16.85 31.62 -7.82
C ALA A 107 16.59 31.05 -9.22
N ALA A 108 16.46 29.73 -9.28
CA ALA A 108 16.08 29.00 -10.48
C ALA A 108 14.85 28.13 -10.20
N LEU A 109 13.98 28.04 -11.19
CA LEU A 109 12.73 27.31 -11.12
C LEU A 109 12.71 26.27 -12.24
N VAL A 110 12.45 25.02 -11.89
CA VAL A 110 12.12 23.96 -12.85
C VAL A 110 10.61 23.80 -12.86
N VAL A 111 9.99 23.96 -14.02
CA VAL A 111 8.57 23.77 -14.26
C VAL A 111 8.40 22.59 -15.22
N ALA A 112 8.05 21.42 -14.70
CA ALA A 112 7.79 20.23 -15.50
C ALA A 112 6.26 20.08 -15.69
N SER A 113 5.76 20.68 -16.77
CA SER A 113 4.32 20.74 -17.11
C SER A 113 3.90 19.53 -17.91
N GLY A 114 2.77 18.91 -17.58
CA GLY A 114 2.30 17.72 -18.29
C GLY A 114 3.30 16.55 -18.23
N MET A 115 4.26 16.58 -17.30
CA MET A 115 5.29 15.56 -17.15
C MET A 115 4.95 14.63 -15.99
N ARG A 116 5.31 13.35 -16.12
CA ARG A 116 5.24 12.35 -15.06
C ARG A 116 6.64 11.91 -14.69
N LEU A 117 6.92 11.86 -13.39
CA LEU A 117 8.14 11.23 -12.88
C LEU A 117 7.97 9.70 -12.89
N ALA A 118 8.94 9.00 -13.47
CA ALA A 118 9.05 7.55 -13.40
C ALA A 118 9.31 7.07 -11.95
N ALA A 119 9.16 5.76 -11.74
CA ALA A 119 9.52 5.14 -10.46
C ALA A 119 11.01 5.40 -10.17
N PRO A 120 11.38 5.76 -8.93
CA PRO A 120 12.76 6.10 -8.60
C PRO A 120 13.68 4.89 -8.65
N VAL A 121 14.80 5.03 -9.37
CA VAL A 121 15.95 4.14 -9.25
C VAL A 121 16.72 4.54 -7.98
N ARG A 122 16.72 3.66 -6.98
CA ARG A 122 17.41 3.87 -5.70
C ARG A 122 18.81 3.29 -5.72
N ILE A 123 19.81 4.07 -5.31
CA ILE A 123 21.21 3.65 -5.22
C ILE A 123 21.70 3.93 -3.81
N ASP A 124 22.15 2.89 -3.11
CA ASP A 124 22.82 3.02 -1.82
C ASP A 124 24.28 3.38 -2.07
N LEU A 125 24.66 4.62 -1.75
CA LEU A 125 25.99 5.15 -2.08
C LEU A 125 27.12 4.50 -1.25
N CYS A 126 26.80 3.81 -0.15
CA CYS A 126 27.78 3.04 0.60
C CYS A 126 28.09 1.70 -0.10
N ARG A 127 27.08 1.09 -0.74
CA ARG A 127 27.25 -0.19 -1.47
C ARG A 127 27.71 0.00 -2.91
N GLN A 128 27.33 1.12 -3.51
CA GLN A 128 27.62 1.48 -4.90
C GLN A 128 28.22 2.90 -4.90
N PRO A 129 29.48 3.05 -4.46
CA PRO A 129 30.13 4.36 -4.44
C PRO A 129 30.36 4.88 -5.85
N ALA A 130 30.50 6.20 -5.96
CA ALA A 130 30.93 6.85 -7.20
C ALA A 130 32.33 6.35 -7.63
N PRO A 131 32.64 6.28 -8.94
CA PRO A 131 31.87 6.87 -10.05
C PRO A 131 30.63 6.06 -10.47
N LEU A 132 29.52 6.76 -10.70
CA LEU A 132 28.31 6.19 -11.31
C LEU A 132 28.20 6.66 -12.76
N ARG A 133 28.00 5.74 -13.70
CA ARG A 133 27.77 6.06 -15.12
C ARG A 133 26.28 5.95 -15.43
N ILE A 134 25.67 6.98 -16.03
CA ILE A 134 24.23 7.05 -16.28
C ILE A 134 23.99 7.47 -17.72
N GLY A 135 23.03 6.86 -18.40
CA GLY A 135 22.62 7.26 -19.76
C GLY A 135 23.41 6.60 -20.90
N TYR A 136 24.26 5.63 -20.59
CA TYR A 136 25.04 4.89 -21.61
C TYR A 136 24.22 3.73 -22.19
N PRO A 137 24.30 3.43 -23.51
CA PRO A 137 23.70 2.24 -24.09
C PRO A 137 24.56 0.99 -23.80
N PHE A 138 23.93 -0.19 -23.75
CA PHE A 138 24.62 -1.44 -23.40
C PHE A 138 25.85 -1.77 -24.28
N PRO A 139 25.81 -1.67 -25.63
CA PRO A 139 26.96 -2.02 -26.47
C PRO A 139 28.21 -1.19 -26.16
N GLU A 140 28.04 0.10 -25.83
CA GLU A 140 29.16 0.99 -25.48
C GLU A 140 29.81 0.55 -24.17
N VAL A 141 29.00 0.25 -23.15
CA VAL A 141 29.48 -0.22 -21.85
C VAL A 141 30.16 -1.59 -21.97
N ALA A 142 29.59 -2.49 -22.78
CA ALA A 142 30.15 -3.81 -23.03
C ALA A 142 31.53 -3.75 -23.73
N ALA A 143 31.71 -2.83 -24.68
CA ALA A 143 32.97 -2.66 -25.39
C ALA A 143 34.10 -2.07 -24.53
N GLN A 144 33.77 -1.15 -23.63
CA GLN A 144 34.76 -0.47 -22.78
C GLN A 144 35.19 -1.29 -21.56
N GLY A 145 34.35 -2.23 -21.12
CA GLY A 145 34.45 -2.84 -19.79
C GLY A 145 34.12 -1.81 -18.70
N ALA A 146 33.21 -2.13 -17.79
CA ALA A 146 32.82 -1.17 -16.74
C ALA A 146 33.54 -1.45 -15.42
N ALA A 147 34.26 -0.44 -14.93
CA ALA A 147 34.50 -0.25 -13.50
C ALA A 147 33.37 0.61 -12.91
N GLY A 148 32.76 0.17 -11.81
CA GLY A 148 31.72 0.91 -11.08
C GLY A 148 30.27 0.58 -11.49
N SER A 149 29.30 1.30 -10.90
CA SER A 149 27.87 1.06 -11.13
C SER A 149 27.35 1.83 -12.34
N VAL A 150 26.50 1.18 -13.14
CA VAL A 150 26.05 1.69 -14.44
C VAL A 150 24.54 1.61 -14.56
N LEU A 151 23.93 2.72 -14.99
CA LEU A 151 22.52 2.85 -15.32
C LEU A 151 22.34 3.11 -16.82
N LEU A 152 21.77 2.14 -17.52
CA LEU A 152 21.69 2.13 -18.97
C LEU A 152 20.50 2.91 -19.51
N ALA A 153 20.73 3.66 -20.59
CA ALA A 153 19.69 4.19 -21.45
C ALA A 153 19.34 3.19 -22.56
N ALA A 154 18.14 3.33 -23.12
CA ALA A 154 17.69 2.52 -24.23
C ALA A 154 18.53 2.79 -25.49
N PRO A 155 18.70 1.81 -26.39
CA PRO A 155 19.34 2.04 -27.69
C PRO A 155 18.69 3.21 -28.44
N GLY A 156 19.51 4.12 -28.99
CA GLY A 156 19.01 5.29 -29.72
C GLY A 156 18.47 6.44 -28.85
N SER A 157 18.59 6.35 -27.52
CA SER A 157 18.14 7.40 -26.60
C SER A 157 18.90 8.72 -26.79
N ALA A 158 18.18 9.84 -26.66
CA ALA A 158 18.73 11.19 -26.61
C ALA A 158 19.25 11.58 -25.20
N MET A 159 19.21 10.66 -24.22
CA MET A 159 19.69 10.92 -22.87
C MET A 159 21.18 11.30 -22.87
N PRO A 160 21.59 12.38 -22.19
CA PRO A 160 22.99 12.71 -22.01
C PRO A 160 23.75 11.60 -21.28
N ARG A 161 25.02 11.41 -21.65
CA ARG A 161 25.93 10.53 -20.93
C ARG A 161 26.40 11.26 -19.70
N MET A 162 26.24 10.66 -18.53
CA MET A 162 26.48 11.31 -17.25
C MET A 162 27.44 10.50 -16.40
N GLN A 163 28.30 11.20 -15.66
CA GLN A 163 29.17 10.61 -14.65
C GLN A 163 28.99 11.36 -13.34
N LEU A 164 28.56 10.64 -12.31
CA LEU A 164 28.51 11.17 -10.95
C LEU A 164 29.80 10.78 -10.22
N ARG A 165 30.58 11.77 -9.78
CA ARG A 165 31.84 11.60 -9.06
C ARG A 165 31.69 12.14 -7.63
N ALA A 166 32.46 11.58 -6.70
CA ALA A 166 32.55 12.08 -5.33
C ALA A 166 33.95 12.68 -5.12
N ASP A 167 34.01 13.83 -4.44
CA ASP A 167 35.28 14.35 -3.92
C ASP A 167 35.79 13.39 -2.81
N ALA A 168 37.12 13.35 -2.60
CA ALA A 168 37.74 12.42 -1.64
C ALA A 168 37.21 12.65 -0.20
N GLY A 169 36.64 11.60 0.42
CA GLY A 169 36.14 11.58 1.80
C GLY A 169 34.70 11.09 1.97
N ALA A 170 34.38 10.45 3.10
CA ALA A 170 33.02 9.99 3.39
C ALA A 170 32.07 11.20 3.59
N GLY A 171 31.06 11.32 2.72
CA GLY A 171 30.09 12.41 2.78
C GLY A 171 30.41 13.62 1.88
N GLY A 172 31.46 13.55 1.05
CA GLY A 172 31.89 14.63 0.14
C GLY A 172 30.80 15.14 -0.82
N ALA A 173 31.05 16.34 -1.36
CA ALA A 173 30.23 16.93 -2.42
C ALA A 173 30.26 16.03 -3.66
N LEU A 174 29.11 15.84 -4.30
CA LEU A 174 29.00 15.06 -5.53
C LEU A 174 29.06 16.02 -6.72
N ARG A 175 29.75 15.61 -7.77
CA ARG A 175 29.84 16.35 -9.04
C ARG A 175 29.19 15.54 -10.14
N LEU A 176 28.27 16.17 -10.86
CA LEU A 176 27.63 15.59 -12.03
C LEU A 176 28.29 16.17 -13.28
N HIS A 177 29.06 15.35 -13.98
CA HIS A 177 29.49 15.65 -15.34
C HIS A 177 28.48 15.09 -16.34
N TRP A 178 28.19 15.82 -17.41
CA TRP A 178 27.37 15.31 -18.52
C TRP A 178 27.95 15.64 -19.89
N ASP A 179 27.53 14.86 -20.88
CA ASP A 179 27.78 15.05 -22.30
C ASP A 179 26.49 14.74 -23.09
N ALA A 180 25.90 15.79 -23.67
CA ALA A 180 24.70 15.75 -24.49
C ALA A 180 25.01 15.58 -26.00
N GLY A 181 26.28 15.37 -26.39
CA GLY A 181 26.71 15.33 -27.79
C GLY A 181 26.43 16.66 -28.49
N ALA A 182 25.77 16.62 -29.65
CA ALA A 182 25.36 17.82 -30.38
C ALA A 182 24.18 18.58 -29.73
N GLY A 183 23.56 18.03 -28.68
CA GLY A 183 22.43 18.64 -27.97
C GLY A 183 22.84 19.68 -26.92
N LYS A 184 21.85 20.31 -26.28
CA LYS A 184 22.04 21.20 -25.13
C LYS A 184 21.38 20.60 -23.89
N ALA A 185 22.05 20.69 -22.74
CA ALA A 185 21.51 20.32 -21.45
C ALA A 185 21.76 21.42 -20.40
N ALA A 186 20.94 21.42 -19.35
CA ALA A 186 21.02 22.33 -18.24
C ALA A 186 20.89 21.59 -16.90
N TRP A 187 21.89 21.72 -16.04
CA TRP A 187 21.80 21.33 -14.65
C TRP A 187 21.19 22.47 -13.82
N VAL A 188 20.19 22.16 -13.00
CA VAL A 188 19.53 23.07 -12.06
C VAL A 188 19.48 22.38 -10.70
N GLY A 189 20.32 22.81 -9.76
CA GLY A 189 20.41 22.19 -8.44
C GLY A 189 20.76 23.17 -7.34
N ASP A 190 20.98 22.65 -6.15
CA ASP A 190 21.44 23.42 -4.98
C ASP A 190 22.85 24.02 -5.14
N GLY A 191 23.65 23.49 -6.07
CA GLY A 191 24.90 24.09 -6.53
C GLY A 191 24.76 25.20 -7.58
N GLY A 192 23.53 25.57 -7.97
CA GLY A 192 23.25 26.59 -8.99
C GLY A 192 22.81 26.03 -10.33
N VAL A 193 22.85 26.88 -11.37
CA VAL A 193 22.43 26.52 -12.73
C VAL A 193 23.60 26.58 -13.69
N VAL A 194 23.90 25.45 -14.34
CA VAL A 194 24.98 25.30 -15.32
C VAL A 194 24.39 24.81 -16.64
N ARG A 195 24.76 25.42 -17.77
CA ARG A 195 24.26 25.09 -19.11
C ARG A 195 25.44 24.75 -20.02
N GLY A 196 25.30 23.71 -20.84
CA GLY A 196 26.33 23.30 -21.79
C GLY A 196 26.02 21.98 -22.46
N ALA A 197 26.62 21.74 -23.63
CA ALA A 197 26.59 20.44 -24.29
C ALA A 197 27.40 19.41 -23.46
N SER A 198 28.59 19.81 -22.99
CA SER A 198 29.34 19.12 -21.96
C SER A 198 29.74 20.09 -20.86
N ALA A 199 29.46 19.74 -19.61
CA ALA A 199 29.74 20.56 -18.44
C ALA A 199 29.67 19.74 -17.15
N GLU A 200 30.08 20.37 -16.04
CA GLU A 200 30.03 19.81 -14.69
C GLU A 200 29.21 20.71 -13.77
N GLY A 201 28.42 20.11 -12.88
CA GLY A 201 27.60 20.80 -11.89
C GLY A 201 27.75 20.18 -10.50
N LEU A 202 27.73 21.02 -9.46
CA LEU A 202 27.71 20.59 -8.07
C LEU A 202 26.33 20.04 -7.68
N PHE A 203 26.33 18.95 -6.93
CA PHE A 203 25.14 18.27 -6.41
C PHE A 203 25.32 17.95 -4.92
N ALA A 204 24.50 18.56 -4.06
CA ALA A 204 24.51 18.24 -2.63
C ALA A 204 23.32 17.35 -2.23
N ARG A 205 22.09 17.83 -2.43
CA ARG A 205 20.83 17.21 -1.98
C ARG A 205 19.84 17.00 -3.12
N ALA A 206 19.66 17.96 -4.01
CA ALA A 206 18.69 17.83 -5.10
C ALA A 206 19.09 18.63 -6.35
N GLY A 207 18.71 18.12 -7.52
CA GLY A 207 18.84 18.84 -8.77
C GLY A 207 18.17 18.12 -9.94
N TRP A 208 18.13 18.80 -11.08
CA TRP A 208 17.57 18.33 -12.33
C TRP A 208 18.58 18.53 -13.44
N LEU A 209 18.83 17.49 -14.22
CA LEU A 209 19.44 17.64 -15.55
C LEU A 209 18.30 17.65 -16.57
N VAL A 210 18.14 18.77 -17.28
CA VAL A 210 17.10 18.97 -18.30
C VAL A 210 17.76 19.00 -19.68
N TRP A 211 17.21 18.26 -20.64
CA TRP A 211 17.65 18.26 -22.04
C TRP A 211 16.43 18.07 -22.95
N GLN A 212 16.39 18.79 -24.08
CA GLN A 212 15.26 18.73 -25.01
C GLN A 212 13.90 18.89 -24.28
N ASP A 213 13.02 17.88 -24.37
CA ASP A 213 11.71 17.76 -23.71
C ASP A 213 11.72 16.80 -22.51
N ALA A 214 12.90 16.40 -22.03
CA ALA A 214 13.08 15.41 -20.97
C ALA A 214 13.96 15.93 -19.83
N ALA A 215 13.90 15.26 -18.68
CA ALA A 215 14.81 15.53 -17.59
C ALA A 215 15.06 14.30 -16.73
N LEU A 216 16.14 14.37 -15.94
CA LEU A 216 16.46 13.44 -14.88
C LEU A 216 16.57 14.22 -13.58
N ARG A 217 15.70 13.88 -12.63
CA ARG A 217 15.70 14.43 -11.27
C ARG A 217 16.59 13.58 -10.37
N PHE A 218 17.44 14.24 -9.61
CA PHE A 218 18.35 13.69 -8.62
C PHE A 218 17.92 14.11 -7.22
N THR A 219 17.91 13.18 -6.27
CA THR A 219 17.65 13.49 -4.85
C THR A 219 18.51 12.60 -3.97
N ARG A 220 19.35 13.19 -3.13
CA ARG A 220 20.15 12.53 -2.10
C ARG A 220 19.43 12.69 -0.76
N ARG A 221 19.19 11.58 -0.05
CA ARG A 221 18.57 11.61 1.28
C ARG A 221 19.34 10.73 2.26
N ALA A 222 19.26 11.05 3.54
CA ALA A 222 19.80 10.20 4.58
C ALA A 222 19.09 8.83 4.56
N SER A 223 19.85 7.75 4.76
CA SER A 223 19.33 6.40 4.87
C SER A 223 19.88 5.76 6.15
N SER A 224 19.05 5.00 6.86
CA SER A 224 19.53 4.20 7.99
C SER A 224 20.50 3.09 7.56
N THR A 225 20.42 2.62 6.31
CA THR A 225 21.34 1.61 5.76
C THR A 225 22.68 2.19 5.33
N CYS A 226 22.75 3.50 5.10
CA CYS A 226 23.95 4.21 4.71
C CYS A 226 24.00 5.58 5.41
N PRO A 227 24.28 5.63 6.72
CA PRO A 227 24.28 6.87 7.49
C PRO A 227 25.33 7.88 7.01
N GLN A 228 26.45 7.39 6.45
CA GLN A 228 27.59 8.22 6.06
C GLN A 228 27.40 8.94 4.73
N ALA A 229 26.86 8.26 3.70
CA ALA A 229 26.71 8.83 2.36
C ALA A 229 25.26 9.04 1.93
N GLY A 230 24.30 8.37 2.57
CA GLY A 230 22.89 8.39 2.20
C GLY A 230 22.56 7.52 0.98
N GLU A 231 21.33 7.66 0.48
CA GLU A 231 20.88 7.05 -0.77
C GLU A 231 20.59 8.11 -1.83
N LEU A 232 20.84 7.75 -3.08
CA LEU A 232 20.53 8.54 -4.27
C LEU A 232 19.27 8.00 -4.94
N LEU A 233 18.32 8.89 -5.22
CA LEU A 233 17.10 8.63 -5.98
C LEU A 233 17.20 9.32 -7.33
N LEU A 234 17.01 8.56 -8.40
CA LEU A 234 16.99 9.07 -9.77
C LEU A 234 15.61 8.83 -10.38
N GLN A 235 15.00 9.89 -10.93
CA GLN A 235 13.68 9.83 -11.54
C GLN A 235 13.68 10.53 -12.88
N ARG A 236 13.43 9.77 -13.95
CA ARG A 236 13.23 10.35 -15.28
C ARG A 236 11.87 11.04 -15.34
N ALA A 237 11.84 12.27 -15.84
CA ALA A 237 10.62 12.93 -16.27
C ALA A 237 10.31 12.50 -17.70
N VAL A 238 9.11 11.98 -17.91
CA VAL A 238 8.59 11.59 -19.22
C VAL A 238 7.28 12.33 -19.47
N PRO A 239 6.90 12.57 -20.74
CA PRO A 239 5.58 13.07 -21.05
C PRO A 239 4.49 12.26 -20.32
N GLY A 240 3.62 12.98 -19.64
CA GLY A 240 2.58 12.45 -18.77
C GLY A 240 1.21 12.96 -19.17
N ARG A 241 0.27 12.96 -18.23
CA ARG A 241 -1.08 13.47 -18.48
C ARG A 241 -1.07 15.00 -18.59
N PRO A 242 -1.79 15.59 -19.56
CA PRO A 242 -2.05 17.03 -19.58
C PRO A 242 -2.78 17.45 -18.29
N GLY A 243 -2.42 18.58 -17.67
CA GLY A 243 -3.15 19.10 -16.51
C GLY A 243 -2.50 18.96 -15.13
N ALA A 244 -1.32 18.36 -15.02
CA ALA A 244 -0.51 18.37 -13.80
C ALA A 244 0.90 18.85 -14.10
N GLY A 245 1.37 19.86 -13.37
CA GLY A 245 2.74 20.37 -13.42
C GLY A 245 3.45 20.16 -12.09
N LEU A 246 4.75 19.90 -12.15
CA LEU A 246 5.62 19.86 -10.98
C LEU A 246 6.55 21.07 -11.00
N VAL A 247 6.51 21.87 -9.94
CA VAL A 247 7.32 23.08 -9.81
C VAL A 247 8.32 22.89 -8.66
N GLN A 248 9.61 23.11 -8.93
CA GLN A 248 10.65 23.05 -7.89
C GLN A 248 11.61 24.24 -8.00
N ALA A 249 11.78 24.95 -6.88
CA ALA A 249 12.69 26.09 -6.80
C ALA A 249 14.03 25.71 -6.15
N PHE A 250 15.09 26.33 -6.66
CA PHE A 250 16.47 26.21 -6.22
C PHE A 250 17.03 27.61 -5.98
N GLY A 251 17.82 27.76 -4.92
CA GLY A 251 18.58 28.97 -4.61
C GLY A 251 19.98 28.59 -4.12
N PRO A 252 20.86 29.57 -3.83
CA PRO A 252 22.21 29.29 -3.37
C PRO A 252 22.23 28.38 -2.13
N GLY A 253 22.70 27.13 -2.28
CA GLY A 253 22.73 26.13 -1.20
C GLY A 253 21.38 25.57 -0.75
N ALA A 254 20.27 25.97 -1.39
CA ALA A 254 18.91 25.63 -0.98
C ALA A 254 18.13 24.95 -2.10
N ALA A 255 17.48 23.83 -1.76
CA ALA A 255 16.51 23.17 -2.62
C ALA A 255 15.17 23.09 -1.87
N PHE A 256 14.12 23.62 -2.50
CA PHE A 256 12.78 23.61 -1.92
C PHE A 256 12.02 22.34 -2.34
N PRO A 257 11.00 21.93 -1.58
CA PRO A 257 10.13 20.81 -1.97
C PRO A 257 9.50 21.06 -3.34
N ALA A 258 9.36 20.00 -4.13
CA ALA A 258 8.63 20.08 -5.40
C ALA A 258 7.12 20.14 -5.12
N LEU A 259 6.42 21.06 -5.78
CA LEU A 259 5.00 21.35 -5.59
C LEU A 259 4.19 20.92 -6.81
N PRO A 260 3.12 20.12 -6.65
CA PRO A 260 2.18 19.84 -7.72
C PRO A 260 1.25 21.04 -7.92
N LEU A 261 1.22 21.60 -9.12
CA LEU A 261 0.33 22.70 -9.52
C LEU A 261 -0.43 22.32 -10.78
N ALA A 262 -1.67 22.78 -10.92
CA ALA A 262 -2.39 22.66 -12.19
C ALA A 262 -1.81 23.67 -13.20
N PRO A 263 -2.12 23.56 -14.51
CA PRO A 263 -1.78 24.60 -15.46
C PRO A 263 -2.45 25.92 -15.10
N GLY A 264 -1.70 27.01 -15.15
CA GLY A 264 -2.17 28.33 -14.76
C GLY A 264 -1.04 29.27 -14.35
N GLU A 265 -1.43 30.46 -13.90
CA GLU A 265 -0.52 31.47 -13.36
C GLU A 265 -0.76 31.62 -11.85
N TYR A 266 0.35 31.65 -11.10
CA TYR A 266 0.34 31.57 -9.66
C TYR A 266 1.25 32.64 -9.07
N ARG A 267 0.71 33.53 -8.24
CA ARG A 267 1.54 34.51 -7.54
C ARG A 267 1.99 33.96 -6.19
N VAL A 268 3.31 33.89 -5.98
CA VAL A 268 3.88 33.53 -4.68
C VAL A 268 3.64 34.69 -3.71
N PRO A 269 3.05 34.45 -2.52
CA PRO A 269 2.78 35.52 -1.56
C PRO A 269 4.06 36.28 -1.17
N ALA A 270 4.02 37.61 -1.19
CA ALA A 270 5.16 38.45 -0.77
C ALA A 270 5.30 38.54 0.76
N ALA A 271 4.18 38.43 1.49
CA ALA A 271 4.12 38.49 2.96
C ALA A 271 3.66 37.16 3.58
N ALA A 272 3.92 36.99 4.88
CA ALA A 272 3.31 35.91 5.65
C ALA A 272 1.80 36.10 5.79
N ALA A 273 1.03 35.02 5.72
CA ALA A 273 -0.37 35.06 6.12
C ALA A 273 -0.46 35.51 7.59
N ARG A 274 -1.41 36.39 7.92
CA ARG A 274 -1.70 36.75 9.32
C ARG A 274 -2.13 35.48 10.07
N GLY A 275 -1.59 35.27 11.28
CA GLY A 275 -1.99 34.16 12.13
C GLY A 275 -3.47 34.24 12.47
N LEU A 276 -4.16 33.08 12.44
CA LEU A 276 -5.53 32.96 12.93
C LEU A 276 -5.57 33.25 14.45
N GLU A 277 -6.73 33.68 14.98
CA GLU A 277 -6.87 34.12 16.38
C GLU A 277 -6.44 33.06 17.41
N ASP A 278 -6.67 31.79 17.09
CA ASP A 278 -6.27 30.60 17.84
C ASP A 278 -4.73 30.39 17.85
N ALA A 279 -4.07 30.58 16.71
CA ALA A 279 -2.62 30.51 16.59
C ALA A 279 -1.94 31.60 17.45
N LEU A 280 -2.45 32.83 17.38
CA LEU A 280 -1.97 33.95 18.18
C LEU A 280 -2.24 33.75 19.68
N LEU A 281 -3.40 33.20 20.04
CA LEU A 281 -3.71 32.85 21.42
C LEU A 281 -2.73 31.79 21.94
N PHE A 282 -2.48 30.74 21.17
CA PHE A 282 -1.53 29.67 21.52
C PHE A 282 -0.12 30.23 21.76
N GLU A 283 0.40 31.03 20.84
CA GLU A 283 1.73 31.65 20.95
C GLU A 283 1.84 32.54 22.20
N ARG A 284 0.80 33.33 22.50
CA ARG A 284 0.77 34.17 23.71
C ARG A 284 0.71 33.35 25.00
N LEU A 285 -0.09 32.28 25.02
CA LEU A 285 -0.16 31.37 26.17
C LEU A 285 1.18 30.69 26.42
N GLN A 286 1.85 30.24 25.36
CA GLN A 286 3.17 29.60 25.46
C GLN A 286 4.24 30.59 25.93
N ALA A 287 4.27 31.80 25.37
CA ALA A 287 5.23 32.85 25.76
C ALA A 287 5.10 33.25 27.24
N ARG A 288 3.89 33.19 27.79
CA ARG A 288 3.60 33.49 29.21
C ARG A 288 3.66 32.26 30.13
N GLY A 289 4.10 31.10 29.63
CA GLY A 289 4.25 29.86 30.39
C GLY A 289 2.93 29.18 30.79
N LEU A 290 1.78 29.63 30.27
CA LEU A 290 0.45 29.08 30.56
C LEU A 290 0.14 27.80 29.76
N VAL A 291 0.90 27.57 28.69
CA VAL A 291 0.96 26.32 27.92
C VAL A 291 2.43 25.91 27.85
N ARG A 292 2.78 24.70 28.25
CA ARG A 292 4.16 24.21 28.18
C ARG A 292 4.24 22.74 27.84
N LEU A 293 5.41 22.31 27.35
CA LEU A 293 5.73 20.89 27.19
C LEU A 293 6.31 20.39 28.52
N GLY A 294 5.60 19.47 29.18
CA GLY A 294 6.05 18.82 30.39
C GLY A 294 7.23 17.86 30.16
N ALA A 295 7.90 17.44 31.24
CA ALA A 295 9.06 16.53 31.19
C ALA A 295 8.76 15.19 30.48
N HIS A 296 7.50 14.78 30.46
CA HIS A 296 7.04 13.54 29.82
C HIS A 296 6.61 13.73 28.36
N GLY A 297 6.82 14.92 27.78
CA GLY A 297 6.48 15.24 26.40
C GLY A 297 4.98 15.43 26.14
N LEU A 298 4.18 15.61 27.19
CA LEU A 298 2.76 16.00 27.11
C LEU A 298 2.64 17.52 27.25
N VAL A 299 1.60 18.08 26.66
CA VAL A 299 1.23 19.49 26.88
C VAL A 299 0.57 19.61 28.24
N GLU A 300 1.05 20.56 29.03
CA GLU A 300 0.43 20.97 30.29
C GLU A 300 -0.25 22.33 30.11
N LEU A 301 -1.45 22.45 30.68
CA LEU A 301 -2.25 23.66 30.70
C LEU A 301 -2.32 24.22 32.12
N ALA A 302 -2.16 25.54 32.24
CA ALA A 302 -2.35 26.23 33.51
C ALA A 302 -3.78 26.01 34.03
N PRO A 303 -3.97 25.60 35.30
CA PRO A 303 -5.29 25.36 35.88
C PRO A 303 -6.24 26.56 35.75
N ARG A 304 -7.53 26.28 35.50
CA ARG A 304 -8.56 27.32 35.36
C ARG A 304 -8.63 28.25 36.57
N ASP A 305 -8.39 27.70 37.75
CA ASP A 305 -8.46 28.33 39.06
C ASP A 305 -7.09 28.80 39.58
N LEU A 306 -6.03 28.79 38.75
CA LEU A 306 -4.68 29.20 39.17
C LEU A 306 -4.65 30.58 39.84
N ALA A 307 -5.45 31.54 39.36
CA ALA A 307 -5.53 32.87 39.97
C ALA A 307 -6.20 32.83 41.36
N ALA A 308 -7.25 32.03 41.53
CA ALA A 308 -7.93 31.85 42.81
C ALA A 308 -7.07 31.07 43.81
N TRP A 309 -6.37 30.03 43.34
CA TRP A 309 -5.41 29.26 44.14
C TRP A 309 -4.27 30.13 44.68
N ASN A 310 -3.72 31.01 43.84
CA ASN A 310 -2.67 31.96 44.25
C ASN A 310 -3.16 32.99 45.29
N ALA A 311 -4.44 33.37 45.24
CA ALA A 311 -5.04 34.28 46.19
C ALA A 311 -5.44 33.61 47.52
N ALA A 312 -5.61 32.28 47.54
CA ALA A 312 -5.95 31.52 48.74
C ALA A 312 -4.79 31.49 49.76
N ALA A 313 -5.13 31.44 51.05
CA ALA A 313 -4.15 31.27 52.12
C ALA A 313 -3.45 29.90 52.03
N PRO A 314 -2.19 29.75 52.49
CA PRO A 314 -1.42 28.49 52.35
C PRO A 314 -2.15 27.24 52.86
N GLY A 315 -2.91 27.33 53.95
CA GLY A 315 -3.69 26.21 54.51
C GLY A 315 -4.98 25.86 53.76
N GLN A 316 -5.38 26.67 52.77
CA GLN A 316 -6.58 26.47 51.94
C GLN A 316 -6.24 25.99 50.52
N ARG A 317 -4.95 25.87 50.19
CA ARG A 317 -4.49 25.48 48.85
C ARG A 317 -4.50 23.95 48.73
N ALA A 318 -5.21 23.45 47.73
CA ALA A 318 -4.99 22.08 47.26
C ALA A 318 -3.57 21.95 46.67
N PRO A 319 -2.95 20.75 46.67
CA PRO A 319 -1.68 20.55 45.97
C PRO A 319 -1.78 20.96 44.48
N LEU A 320 -0.79 21.73 43.98
CA LEU A 320 -0.76 22.21 42.59
C LEU A 320 0.62 22.02 41.92
N PRO A 321 1.15 20.78 41.87
CA PRO A 321 2.51 20.48 41.47
C PRO A 321 2.89 21.08 40.13
N GLY A 322 3.97 21.86 40.14
CA GLY A 322 4.60 22.46 38.96
C GLY A 322 4.02 23.81 38.52
N TRP A 323 3.00 24.34 39.19
CA TRP A 323 2.37 25.63 38.87
C TRP A 323 2.45 26.65 40.01
N GLU A 324 3.00 26.28 41.16
CA GLU A 324 3.02 27.09 42.39
C GLU A 324 3.86 28.36 42.27
N GLN A 325 4.83 28.34 41.35
CA GLN A 325 5.75 29.45 41.07
C GLN A 325 5.16 30.48 40.10
N LEU A 326 4.06 30.15 39.40
CA LEU A 326 3.45 31.06 38.43
C LEU A 326 2.44 31.97 39.13
N ARG A 327 2.75 33.26 39.21
CA ARG A 327 1.86 34.31 39.75
C ARG A 327 1.20 35.07 38.60
N PRO A 328 -0.09 34.80 38.28
CA PRO A 328 -0.75 35.38 37.12
C PRO A 328 -1.00 36.89 37.29
N ASP A 329 -0.33 37.69 36.46
CA ASP A 329 -0.57 39.12 36.29
C ASP A 329 -1.92 39.39 35.59
N GLN A 330 -2.27 40.67 35.39
CA GLN A 330 -3.54 41.05 34.77
C GLN A 330 -3.71 40.51 33.34
N ASP A 331 -2.62 40.43 32.57
CA ASP A 331 -2.64 39.92 31.20
C ASP A 331 -2.78 38.39 31.16
N GLN A 332 -2.08 37.69 32.06
CA GLN A 332 -2.20 36.24 32.23
C GLN A 332 -3.61 35.85 32.68
N ARG A 333 -4.27 36.66 33.52
CA ARG A 333 -5.69 36.46 33.87
C ARG A 333 -6.61 36.60 32.65
N LYS A 334 -6.41 37.61 31.80
CA LYS A 334 -7.16 37.76 30.53
C LYS A 334 -6.91 36.59 29.58
N LEU A 335 -5.69 36.08 29.51
CA LEU A 335 -5.35 34.90 28.70
C LEU A 335 -5.99 33.62 29.24
N LEU A 336 -6.02 33.42 30.57
CA LEU A 336 -6.74 32.31 31.20
C LEU A 336 -8.25 32.40 30.96
N GLU A 337 -8.83 33.59 31.06
CA GLU A 337 -10.24 33.81 30.75
C GLU A 337 -10.54 33.46 29.28
N ARG A 338 -9.70 33.94 28.36
CA ARG A 338 -9.83 33.63 26.93
C ARG A 338 -9.65 32.14 26.66
N LEU A 339 -8.64 31.51 27.27
CA LEU A 339 -8.38 30.07 27.15
C LEU A 339 -9.58 29.24 27.60
N TYR A 340 -10.24 29.59 28.72
CA TYR A 340 -11.30 28.76 29.32
C TYR A 340 -12.72 29.11 28.87
N TYR A 341 -13.02 30.37 28.58
CA TYR A 341 -14.39 30.85 28.37
C TYR A 341 -14.68 31.38 26.95
N ARG A 342 -13.70 31.40 26.03
CA ARG A 342 -13.90 31.82 24.63
C ARG A 342 -13.75 30.66 23.64
N ALA A 343 -14.27 30.85 22.43
CA ALA A 343 -14.35 29.81 21.40
C ALA A 343 -12.98 29.40 20.83
N ASP A 344 -12.10 30.37 20.58
CA ASP A 344 -10.71 30.14 20.19
C ASP A 344 -9.91 29.41 21.28
N GLY A 345 -10.15 29.76 22.55
CA GLY A 345 -9.64 29.02 23.71
C GLY A 345 -10.13 27.58 23.74
N ALA A 346 -11.42 27.34 23.51
CA ALA A 346 -11.98 25.98 23.43
C ALA A 346 -11.33 25.17 22.30
N PHE A 347 -11.09 25.78 21.14
CA PHE A 347 -10.41 25.14 20.02
C PHE A 347 -8.95 24.79 20.36
N VAL A 348 -8.20 25.71 20.96
CA VAL A 348 -6.82 25.45 21.44
C VAL A 348 -6.81 24.28 22.41
N ARG A 349 -7.68 24.27 23.44
CA ARG A 349 -7.76 23.15 24.40
C ARG A 349 -8.05 21.82 23.69
N GLU A 350 -8.93 21.81 22.71
CA GLU A 350 -9.24 20.61 21.93
C GLU A 350 -8.02 20.13 21.12
N GLN A 351 -7.28 21.02 20.46
CA GLN A 351 -6.06 20.64 19.75
C GLN A 351 -4.98 20.09 20.69
N LEU A 352 -4.86 20.64 21.91
CA LEU A 352 -3.92 20.14 22.91
C LEU A 352 -4.36 18.78 23.49
N ARG A 353 -5.67 18.57 23.69
CA ARG A 353 -6.24 17.29 24.09
C ARG A 353 -5.97 16.21 23.04
N VAL A 354 -6.21 16.52 21.76
CA VAL A 354 -5.90 15.63 20.63
C VAL A 354 -4.40 15.30 20.64
N PHE A 355 -3.53 16.30 20.74
CA PHE A 355 -2.08 16.11 20.82
C PHE A 355 -1.68 15.15 21.96
N ASN A 356 -2.21 15.33 23.17
CA ASN A 356 -1.88 14.46 24.31
C ASN A 356 -2.42 13.03 24.12
N SER A 357 -3.66 12.88 23.64
CA SER A 357 -4.28 11.57 23.38
C SER A 357 -3.55 10.75 22.31
N GLU A 358 -2.83 11.42 21.39
CA GLU A 358 -2.03 10.78 20.35
C GLU A 358 -0.58 10.50 20.78
N ARG A 359 -0.16 10.88 21.99
CA ARG A 359 1.15 10.55 22.55
C ARG A 359 1.11 9.47 23.61
N ARG A 360 -0.07 9.18 24.18
CA ARG A 360 -0.27 8.13 25.18
C ARG A 360 -1.44 7.25 24.79
N LEU A 361 -1.16 5.96 24.65
CA LEU A 361 -2.19 4.97 24.34
C LEU A 361 -2.31 3.93 25.43
N LEU A 362 -3.48 3.91 26.05
CA LEU A 362 -3.97 2.76 26.78
C LEU A 362 -5.33 2.40 26.20
N ALA A 363 -5.43 1.20 25.65
CA ALA A 363 -6.65 0.71 25.02
C ALA A 363 -6.87 -0.75 25.36
N TRP A 364 -8.13 -1.17 25.42
CA TRP A 364 -8.50 -2.54 25.71
C TRP A 364 -9.74 -2.95 24.92
N ARG A 365 -9.91 -4.25 24.77
CA ARG A 365 -11.15 -4.87 24.31
C ARG A 365 -11.27 -6.26 24.90
N VAL A 366 -12.49 -6.79 24.91
CA VAL A 366 -12.84 -8.05 25.56
C VAL A 366 -13.41 -9.04 24.55
N ARG A 367 -13.51 -10.31 24.95
CA ARG A 367 -14.23 -11.32 24.16
C ARG A 367 -15.72 -10.99 24.10
N PRO A 368 -16.40 -11.26 22.97
CA PRO A 368 -17.85 -11.12 22.89
C PRO A 368 -18.56 -11.86 24.02
N GLY A 369 -19.50 -11.20 24.68
CA GLY A 369 -20.25 -11.78 25.80
C GLY A 369 -19.55 -11.69 27.16
N SER A 370 -18.48 -10.89 27.27
CA SER A 370 -17.84 -10.62 28.56
C SER A 370 -18.74 -9.78 29.49
N PRO A 371 -18.70 -9.99 30.80
CA PRO A 371 -19.56 -9.32 31.76
C PRO A 371 -19.11 -7.88 32.07
N GLY A 372 -20.09 -6.97 32.13
CA GLY A 372 -19.93 -5.62 32.66
C GLY A 372 -19.20 -4.61 31.76
N GLN A 373 -19.28 -3.32 32.12
CA GLN A 373 -18.54 -2.25 31.45
C GLN A 373 -17.32 -1.85 32.27
N TRP A 374 -16.18 -1.70 31.60
CA TRP A 374 -14.94 -1.24 32.22
C TRP A 374 -14.96 0.28 32.42
N GLN A 375 -14.57 0.74 33.61
CA GLN A 375 -14.37 2.15 33.92
C GLN A 375 -12.87 2.46 33.93
N ALA A 376 -12.48 3.63 33.43
CA ALA A 376 -11.08 4.06 33.39
C ALA A 376 -10.88 5.31 34.24
N SER A 377 -9.78 5.36 34.98
CA SER A 377 -9.37 6.53 35.76
C SER A 377 -7.87 6.79 35.65
N VAL A 378 -7.48 8.07 35.58
CA VAL A 378 -6.08 8.54 35.57
C VAL A 378 -5.86 9.37 36.81
N GLY A 379 -4.83 9.07 37.61
CA GLY A 379 -4.60 9.74 38.90
C GLY A 379 -5.79 9.66 39.87
N GLY A 380 -6.59 8.59 39.79
CA GLY A 380 -7.80 8.40 40.61
C GLY A 380 -9.05 9.13 40.11
N VAL A 381 -8.95 9.94 39.05
CA VAL A 381 -10.07 10.67 38.47
C VAL A 381 -10.67 9.87 37.30
N PRO A 382 -11.99 9.60 37.27
CA PRO A 382 -12.63 8.97 36.12
C PRO A 382 -12.43 9.78 34.84
N VAL A 383 -12.04 9.11 33.75
CA VAL A 383 -11.78 9.74 32.46
C VAL A 383 -12.74 9.21 31.40
N ALA A 384 -13.05 10.07 30.42
CA ALA A 384 -13.82 9.67 29.25
C ALA A 384 -13.09 8.59 28.43
N GLN A 385 -13.86 7.76 27.74
CA GLN A 385 -13.37 6.69 26.88
C GLN A 385 -13.82 6.92 25.45
N ASP A 386 -12.91 6.74 24.50
CA ASP A 386 -13.20 6.79 23.08
C ASP A 386 -13.26 5.37 22.49
N GLU A 387 -13.98 5.21 21.39
CA GLU A 387 -13.99 3.98 20.60
C GLU A 387 -12.86 3.95 19.57
N GLY A 388 -12.38 2.75 19.27
CA GLY A 388 -11.36 2.52 18.26
C GLY A 388 -9.94 2.84 18.73
N LEU A 389 -8.98 2.58 17.83
CA LEU A 389 -7.58 2.94 18.01
C LEU A 389 -7.21 4.10 17.08
N PRO A 390 -6.24 4.95 17.45
CA PRO A 390 -5.63 5.87 16.51
C PRO A 390 -5.03 5.10 15.31
N VAL A 391 -5.10 5.65 14.10
CA VAL A 391 -4.60 5.00 12.87
C VAL A 391 -3.15 4.53 13.02
N ALA A 392 -2.28 5.33 13.66
CA ALA A 392 -0.88 4.96 13.89
C ALA A 392 -0.72 3.68 14.74
N ALA A 393 -1.64 3.44 15.68
CA ALA A 393 -1.61 2.27 16.56
C ALA A 393 -2.03 0.97 15.85
N MET A 394 -2.71 1.06 14.70
CA MET A 394 -2.99 -0.12 13.87
C MET A 394 -1.72 -0.84 13.42
N ARG A 395 -0.58 -0.13 13.35
CA ARG A 395 0.74 -0.69 13.00
C ARG A 395 1.34 -1.61 14.09
N LEU A 396 0.71 -1.70 15.26
CA LEU A 396 1.05 -2.66 16.33
C LEU A 396 0.63 -4.08 15.99
N PHE A 397 -0.20 -4.26 14.97
CA PHE A 397 -0.69 -5.57 14.56
C PHE A 397 -0.18 -5.92 13.17
N ALA A 398 0.28 -7.15 12.97
CA ALA A 398 0.56 -7.70 11.65
C ALA A 398 -0.74 -8.00 10.88
N ARG A 399 -1.81 -8.30 11.62
CA ARG A 399 -3.17 -8.56 11.12
C ARG A 399 -4.20 -8.01 12.10
N LEU A 400 -5.36 -7.60 11.60
CA LEU A 400 -6.47 -7.23 12.48
C LEU A 400 -6.83 -8.41 13.39
N PRO A 401 -6.78 -8.26 14.72
CA PRO A 401 -7.10 -9.38 15.57
C PRO A 401 -8.62 -9.60 15.58
N GLU A 402 -9.02 -10.86 15.36
CA GLU A 402 -10.41 -11.29 15.13
C GLU A 402 -11.05 -11.88 16.40
N ALA A 403 -12.38 -11.97 16.42
CA ALA A 403 -13.17 -12.50 17.54
C ALA A 403 -13.00 -11.71 18.86
N TRP A 404 -13.05 -10.38 18.77
CA TRP A 404 -13.05 -9.44 19.90
C TRP A 404 -14.11 -8.36 19.67
N GLU A 405 -14.60 -7.76 20.76
CA GLU A 405 -15.44 -6.57 20.71
C GLU A 405 -14.66 -5.33 20.22
N PRO A 406 -15.34 -4.21 19.87
CA PRO A 406 -14.67 -2.97 19.50
C PRO A 406 -13.70 -2.46 20.58
N TRP A 407 -12.65 -1.77 20.15
CA TRP A 407 -11.68 -1.14 21.06
C TRP A 407 -12.30 -0.02 21.89
N ARG A 408 -11.93 0.03 23.17
CA ARG A 408 -12.07 1.19 24.06
C ARG A 408 -10.69 1.74 24.38
N ARG A 409 -10.56 3.06 24.50
CA ARG A 409 -9.31 3.71 24.93
C ARG A 409 -9.54 4.88 25.86
N VAL A 410 -8.53 5.21 26.66
CA VAL A 410 -8.50 6.45 27.44
C VAL A 410 -8.51 7.65 26.49
N ALA A 411 -9.49 8.56 26.64
CA ALA A 411 -9.66 9.72 25.76
C ALA A 411 -8.85 10.96 26.20
N ALA A 412 -8.55 11.05 27.51
CA ALA A 412 -7.94 12.22 28.11
C ALA A 412 -6.91 11.81 29.18
N TRP A 413 -5.71 12.39 29.09
CA TRP A 413 -4.57 12.16 29.99
C TRP A 413 -4.25 13.37 30.86
N ASP A 414 -5.14 14.36 30.87
CA ASP A 414 -5.11 15.56 31.68
C ASP A 414 -5.56 15.25 33.12
N GLY A 415 -4.80 14.39 33.79
CA GLY A 415 -4.91 14.22 35.24
C GLY A 415 -4.47 15.52 35.91
N GLY A 416 -5.41 16.38 36.27
CA GLY A 416 -5.13 17.62 36.99
C GLY A 416 -4.28 17.36 38.23
N GLY A 417 -3.08 17.97 38.26
CA GLY A 417 -2.31 18.23 39.48
C GLY A 417 -1.94 17.04 40.39
N ALA A 418 -2.04 15.78 39.97
CA ALA A 418 -1.64 14.65 40.80
C ALA A 418 -0.20 14.21 40.47
N ALA A 419 0.56 13.90 41.53
CA ALA A 419 2.00 13.62 41.62
C ALA A 419 2.65 12.87 40.43
N GLU A 420 3.98 13.00 40.31
CA GLU A 420 4.85 12.36 39.30
C GLU A 420 4.52 10.86 39.03
N SER A 421 3.95 10.12 39.98
CA SER A 421 3.53 8.72 39.80
C SER A 421 2.21 8.52 39.00
N ALA A 422 1.24 9.46 39.09
CA ALA A 422 -0.05 9.38 38.41
C ALA A 422 0.03 9.60 36.89
N ALA A 423 1.12 10.18 36.40
CA ALA A 423 1.40 10.37 34.98
C ALA A 423 1.84 9.09 34.23
N HIS A 424 2.03 7.97 34.95
CA HIS A 424 2.66 6.75 34.41
C HIS A 424 1.72 5.54 34.30
N SER A 425 0.52 5.58 34.88
CA SER A 425 -0.44 4.49 34.82
C SER A 425 -1.89 5.00 34.85
N ALA A 426 -2.80 4.19 34.30
CA ALA A 426 -4.23 4.36 34.49
C ALA A 426 -4.82 3.09 35.07
N THR A 427 -5.94 3.25 35.77
CA THR A 427 -6.65 2.17 36.42
C THR A 427 -7.89 1.80 35.60
N LEU A 428 -8.05 0.52 35.29
CA LEU A 428 -9.24 -0.06 34.66
C LEU A 428 -9.98 -0.90 35.70
N ALA A 429 -11.25 -0.56 35.97
CA ALA A 429 -12.06 -1.24 36.96
C ALA A 429 -13.28 -1.94 36.32
N LEU A 430 -13.55 -3.16 36.77
CA LEU A 430 -14.70 -3.96 36.40
C LEU A 430 -15.46 -4.38 37.65
N ASP A 431 -16.72 -3.98 37.77
CA ASP A 431 -17.60 -4.34 38.90
C ASP A 431 -18.30 -5.68 38.62
N ALA A 432 -17.51 -6.73 38.39
CA ALA A 432 -18.00 -8.09 38.17
C ALA A 432 -16.99 -9.14 38.68
N ALA A 433 -17.53 -10.26 39.17
CA ALA A 433 -16.78 -11.38 39.74
C ALA A 433 -16.75 -12.59 38.78
N ALA A 434 -16.35 -12.39 37.52
CA ALA A 434 -16.35 -13.44 36.51
C ALA A 434 -15.04 -13.49 35.70
N PRO A 435 -14.65 -14.66 35.16
CA PRO A 435 -13.49 -14.75 34.28
C PRO A 435 -13.63 -13.85 33.07
N VAL A 436 -12.57 -13.09 32.76
CA VAL A 436 -12.54 -12.17 31.61
C VAL A 436 -11.23 -12.34 30.86
N GLU A 437 -11.30 -12.33 29.54
CA GLU A 437 -10.14 -12.26 28.66
C GLU A 437 -10.14 -10.90 27.95
N LEU A 438 -9.02 -10.18 28.03
CA LEU A 438 -8.85 -8.87 27.42
C LEU A 438 -7.58 -8.80 26.57
N LEU A 439 -7.67 -8.07 25.47
CA LEU A 439 -6.52 -7.65 24.69
C LEU A 439 -6.22 -6.20 25.06
N LEU A 440 -5.06 -5.98 25.67
CA LEU A 440 -4.60 -4.71 26.22
C LEU A 440 -3.49 -4.13 25.35
N VAL A 441 -3.63 -2.89 24.91
CA VAL A 441 -2.55 -2.06 24.35
C VAL A 441 -2.02 -1.18 25.46
N GLY A 442 -0.77 -1.41 25.87
CA GLY A 442 -0.21 -0.92 27.13
C GLY A 442 0.39 -2.06 27.92
N ARG A 443 1.01 -1.75 29.06
CA ARG A 443 1.67 -2.73 29.93
C ARG A 443 0.98 -2.83 31.27
N LEU A 444 0.39 -3.97 31.56
CA LEU A 444 -0.18 -4.30 32.86
C LEU A 444 0.93 -4.28 33.94
N ARG A 445 0.67 -3.57 35.04
CA ARG A 445 1.59 -3.41 36.18
C ARG A 445 1.11 -4.15 37.40
N ARG A 446 -0.19 -4.03 37.71
CA ARG A 446 -0.79 -4.63 38.91
C ARG A 446 -2.21 -5.06 38.64
N VAL A 447 -2.65 -6.11 39.33
CA VAL A 447 -4.01 -6.65 39.31
C VAL A 447 -4.47 -6.82 40.75
N THR A 448 -5.70 -6.41 41.04
CA THR A 448 -6.36 -6.60 42.35
C THR A 448 -7.72 -7.26 42.12
N GLY A 449 -8.10 -8.22 42.98
CA GLY A 449 -9.36 -8.96 42.88
C GLY A 449 -9.37 -10.12 41.87
N ALA A 450 -8.26 -10.38 41.17
CA ALA A 450 -8.11 -11.50 40.24
C ALA A 450 -6.65 -11.98 40.15
N SER A 451 -6.44 -13.23 39.73
CA SER A 451 -5.16 -13.68 39.18
C SER A 451 -5.12 -13.41 37.66
N ALA A 452 -3.93 -13.16 37.12
CA ALA A 452 -3.75 -12.82 35.71
C ALA A 452 -2.74 -13.75 35.02
N ASN A 453 -3.13 -14.31 33.88
CA ASN A 453 -2.20 -14.93 32.94
C ASN A 453 -2.00 -14.00 31.74
N ILE A 454 -0.75 -13.63 31.45
CA ILE A 454 -0.39 -12.59 30.49
C ILE A 454 0.46 -13.19 29.38
N VAL A 455 0.04 -13.01 28.14
CA VAL A 455 0.78 -13.45 26.95
C VAL A 455 1.06 -12.23 26.06
N PRO A 456 2.33 -11.97 25.67
CA PRO A 456 2.66 -10.93 24.69
C PRO A 456 1.94 -11.17 23.36
N ALA A 457 1.41 -10.10 22.75
CA ALA A 457 0.56 -10.17 21.55
C ALA A 457 0.88 -9.08 20.51
N CYS A 458 1.96 -8.33 20.67
CA CYS A 458 2.40 -7.36 19.67
C CYS A 458 3.24 -8.06 18.59
N ASP A 459 2.75 -8.04 17.35
CA ASP A 459 3.37 -8.69 16.19
C ASP A 459 3.55 -7.76 14.97
N GLY A 460 3.01 -6.54 15.01
CA GLY A 460 3.14 -5.56 13.95
C GLY A 460 4.51 -4.90 13.83
N ARG A 461 4.74 -4.18 12.73
CA ARG A 461 6.03 -3.54 12.42
C ARG A 461 6.41 -2.40 13.38
N ALA A 462 5.43 -1.88 14.11
CA ALA A 462 5.64 -0.81 15.08
C ALA A 462 5.89 -1.36 16.51
N CYS A 463 5.92 -2.69 16.69
CA CYS A 463 6.24 -3.33 17.96
C CYS A 463 7.72 -3.17 18.30
N ARG A 464 8.02 -2.37 19.33
CA ARG A 464 9.38 -2.28 19.90
C ARG A 464 9.65 -3.35 20.96
N ALA A 465 8.59 -3.78 21.62
CA ALA A 465 8.60 -4.87 22.58
C ALA A 465 7.35 -5.71 22.34
N ARG A 466 7.47 -7.05 22.47
CA ARG A 466 6.35 -7.98 22.23
C ARG A 466 5.18 -7.76 23.19
N ASP A 467 5.46 -7.18 24.36
CA ASP A 467 4.49 -6.90 25.43
C ASP A 467 3.86 -5.50 25.34
N ALA A 468 4.09 -4.75 24.25
CA ALA A 468 3.35 -3.50 24.00
C ALA A 468 1.85 -3.75 23.80
N VAL A 469 1.50 -4.96 23.35
CA VAL A 469 0.14 -5.51 23.39
C VAL A 469 0.18 -6.81 24.18
N GLN A 470 -0.80 -7.03 25.04
CA GLN A 470 -0.88 -8.16 25.94
C GLN A 470 -2.27 -8.80 25.89
N ARG A 471 -2.33 -10.11 25.76
CA ARG A 471 -3.54 -10.89 26.01
C ARG A 471 -3.54 -11.29 27.48
N VAL A 472 -4.51 -10.79 28.23
CA VAL A 472 -4.61 -10.98 29.68
C VAL A 472 -5.87 -11.78 29.98
N ARG A 473 -5.71 -12.94 30.60
CA ARG A 473 -6.81 -13.74 31.12
C ARG A 473 -6.88 -13.56 32.63
N LEU A 474 -8.01 -13.04 33.11
CA LEU A 474 -8.29 -12.75 34.51
C LEU A 474 -9.20 -13.83 35.10
N ILE A 475 -8.83 -14.36 36.25
CA ILE A 475 -9.64 -15.28 37.03
C ILE A 475 -9.93 -14.61 38.38
N PRO A 476 -11.20 -14.28 38.71
CA PRO A 476 -11.55 -13.61 39.96
C PRO A 476 -11.07 -14.40 41.17
N GLN A 477 -10.60 -13.71 42.19
CA GLN A 477 -10.33 -14.32 43.49
C GLN A 477 -11.66 -14.61 44.21
N PRO A 478 -11.73 -15.66 45.06
CA PRO A 478 -12.91 -15.93 45.87
C PRO A 478 -13.35 -14.69 46.67
N GLY A 479 -14.64 -14.33 46.59
CA GLY A 479 -15.22 -13.18 47.30
C GLY A 479 -14.96 -11.80 46.65
N ALA A 480 -14.15 -11.71 45.59
CA ALA A 480 -13.91 -10.45 44.89
C ALA A 480 -15.18 -9.97 44.18
N ARG A 481 -15.65 -8.75 44.48
CA ARG A 481 -16.78 -8.11 43.77
C ARG A 481 -16.34 -7.19 42.65
N ARG A 482 -15.05 -6.90 42.58
CA ARG A 482 -14.44 -5.93 41.68
C ARG A 482 -13.05 -6.38 41.28
N ILE A 483 -12.71 -6.22 40.00
CA ILE A 483 -11.37 -6.42 39.48
C ILE A 483 -10.80 -5.07 39.08
N VAL A 484 -9.56 -4.80 39.50
CA VAL A 484 -8.87 -3.53 39.23
C VAL A 484 -7.52 -3.81 38.59
N LEU A 485 -7.28 -3.23 37.42
CA LEU A 485 -6.04 -3.32 36.67
C LEU A 485 -5.33 -1.98 36.69
N GLU A 486 -4.07 -1.96 37.08
CA GLU A 486 -3.19 -0.80 36.89
C GLU A 486 -2.32 -1.06 35.67
N ALA A 487 -2.39 -0.20 34.66
CA ALA A 487 -1.68 -0.37 33.40
C ALA A 487 -0.96 0.91 32.95
N ALA A 488 0.27 0.76 32.47
CA ALA A 488 1.05 1.85 31.90
C ALA A 488 0.73 2.02 30.40
N PRO A 489 0.52 3.26 29.91
CA PRO A 489 0.29 3.52 28.49
C PRO A 489 1.55 3.34 27.63
N LEU A 490 1.35 3.16 26.34
CA LEU A 490 2.39 3.25 25.33
C LEU A 490 2.66 4.70 24.93
N ASP A 491 3.92 5.03 24.65
CA ASP A 491 4.32 6.29 24.03
C ASP A 491 4.13 6.24 22.50
N LEU A 492 3.03 6.82 22.01
CA LEU A 492 2.68 6.88 20.60
C LEU A 492 3.50 7.90 19.80
N ALA A 493 4.13 8.89 20.45
CA ALA A 493 4.94 9.90 19.75
C ALA A 493 6.09 9.26 18.95
N ARG A 494 6.51 8.07 19.39
CA ARG A 494 7.56 7.25 18.81
C ARG A 494 7.06 6.27 17.73
N LEU A 495 5.75 6.22 17.50
CA LEU A 495 5.03 5.34 16.56
C LEU A 495 4.40 6.13 15.39
N ALA A 496 4.03 7.40 15.60
CA ALA A 496 3.55 8.31 14.57
C ALA A 496 4.69 8.77 13.64
N GLY A 497 4.47 8.72 12.32
CA GLY A 497 5.42 9.24 11.35
C GLY A 497 5.33 10.77 11.21
N ALA A 498 6.34 11.41 10.62
CA ALA A 498 6.32 12.85 10.33
C ALA A 498 5.13 13.27 9.45
N GLU A 499 4.64 12.38 8.59
CA GLU A 499 3.46 12.60 7.74
C GLU A 499 2.14 12.58 8.54
N ASP A 500 2.04 11.76 9.58
CA ASP A 500 0.85 11.71 10.44
C ASP A 500 0.72 13.02 11.23
N ALA A 501 1.85 13.61 11.65
CA ALA A 501 1.92 14.92 12.31
C ALA A 501 1.67 16.10 11.35
N ALA A 502 1.81 15.92 10.03
CA ALA A 502 1.66 16.97 9.02
C ALA A 502 0.25 17.59 8.97
N TYR A 503 -0.74 16.90 9.56
CA TYR A 503 -2.13 17.33 9.65
C TYR A 503 -2.53 17.74 11.08
N ARG A 504 -1.56 18.14 11.92
CA ARG A 504 -1.82 18.67 13.28
C ARG A 504 -1.41 20.12 13.40
N HIS A 505 -2.25 20.87 14.12
CA HIS A 505 -1.96 22.25 14.52
C HIS A 505 -0.82 22.31 15.52
N VAL A 506 -0.78 21.42 16.53
CA VAL A 506 0.25 21.45 17.59
C VAL A 506 1.33 20.41 17.28
N ARG A 507 2.60 20.83 17.31
CA ARG A 507 3.78 19.96 17.08
C ARG A 507 4.91 20.27 18.05
N VAL A 508 5.87 19.35 18.16
CA VAL A 508 7.15 19.61 18.84
C VAL A 508 8.23 19.82 17.79
N GLU A 509 8.83 21.01 17.78
CA GLU A 509 9.89 21.41 16.86
C GLU A 509 11.06 21.95 17.67
N ASN A 510 12.26 21.42 17.45
CA ASN A 510 13.46 21.77 18.22
C ASN A 510 13.23 21.73 19.75
N GLY A 511 12.44 20.75 20.23
CA GLY A 511 12.11 20.58 21.64
C GLY A 511 11.05 21.55 22.20
N ARG A 512 10.44 22.40 21.37
CA ARG A 512 9.39 23.35 21.79
C ARG A 512 8.06 23.08 21.10
N LEU A 513 6.95 23.42 21.75
CA LEU A 513 5.65 23.38 21.08
C LEU A 513 5.59 24.46 20.00
N ALA A 514 4.96 24.15 18.87
CA ALA A 514 4.75 25.08 17.77
C ALA A 514 3.34 24.90 17.20
N TRP A 515 2.68 26.01 16.86
CA TRP A 515 1.44 26.02 16.12
C TRP A 515 1.71 26.06 14.62
N ARG A 516 1.09 25.16 13.86
CA ARG A 516 1.14 25.11 12.40
C ARG A 516 -0.26 25.35 11.87
N ALA A 517 -0.39 26.34 10.98
CA ALA A 517 -1.58 26.46 10.17
C ALA A 517 -1.70 25.20 9.32
N LEU A 518 -2.82 24.51 9.46
CA LEU A 518 -3.17 23.47 8.50
C LEU A 518 -3.50 24.16 7.17
N PRO A 519 -3.18 23.55 6.02
CA PRO A 519 -3.68 24.03 4.75
C PRO A 519 -5.19 24.20 4.89
N ALA A 520 -5.72 25.36 4.51
CA ALA A 520 -7.16 25.60 4.56
C ALA A 520 -7.85 24.49 3.80
N ALA A 521 -8.42 23.53 4.52
CA ALA A 521 -9.23 22.49 3.94
C ALA A 521 -10.56 23.15 3.59
N GLN A 522 -10.57 23.90 2.48
CA GLN A 522 -11.74 23.81 1.63
C GLN A 522 -11.74 22.37 1.14
N SER A 523 -12.25 21.46 1.98
CA SER A 523 -12.79 20.22 1.43
C SER A 523 -13.83 20.71 0.45
N PRO A 524 -13.62 20.59 -0.88
CA PRO A 524 -14.78 20.64 -1.74
C PRO A 524 -15.78 19.68 -1.10
N LEU A 525 -17.02 20.14 -0.85
CA LEU A 525 -18.11 19.27 -0.42
C LEU A 525 -17.93 17.98 -1.22
N ARG A 526 -17.55 16.88 -0.53
CA ARG A 526 -17.25 15.65 -1.25
C ARG A 526 -18.52 15.37 -2.05
N PRO A 527 -18.45 15.34 -3.39
CA PRO A 527 -19.63 15.04 -4.16
C PRO A 527 -20.19 13.74 -3.61
N ALA A 528 -21.52 13.70 -3.45
CA ALA A 528 -22.18 12.49 -3.00
C ALA A 528 -21.72 11.34 -3.90
N LEU A 529 -21.30 10.23 -3.28
CA LEU A 529 -20.89 9.05 -4.03
C LEU A 529 -22.06 8.60 -4.90
N ALA A 530 -21.79 8.37 -6.19
CA ALA A 530 -22.80 7.88 -7.11
C ALA A 530 -23.31 6.50 -6.66
N GLU A 531 -24.59 6.22 -6.90
CA GLU A 531 -25.13 4.87 -6.70
C GLU A 531 -24.51 3.91 -7.72
N VAL A 532 -24.20 2.67 -7.30
CA VAL A 532 -23.57 1.68 -8.17
C VAL A 532 -24.34 0.37 -8.13
N ARG A 533 -24.58 -0.21 -9.30
CA ARG A 533 -25.09 -1.57 -9.49
C ARG A 533 -24.07 -2.40 -10.27
N LEU A 534 -23.72 -3.57 -9.75
CA LEU A 534 -22.80 -4.51 -10.41
C LEU A 534 -23.51 -5.82 -10.70
N GLY A 535 -23.48 -6.25 -11.96
CA GLY A 535 -23.88 -7.58 -12.41
C GLY A 535 -22.68 -8.47 -12.70
N GLY A 536 -22.85 -9.79 -12.56
CA GLY A 536 -21.89 -10.80 -13.02
C GLY A 536 -22.02 -11.05 -14.52
N ARG A 537 -21.25 -12.01 -15.03
CA ARG A 537 -21.19 -12.33 -16.46
C ARG A 537 -22.56 -12.61 -17.07
N ASP A 538 -23.40 -13.31 -16.30
CA ASP A 538 -24.73 -13.80 -16.69
C ASP A 538 -25.86 -12.89 -16.17
N GLY A 539 -25.52 -11.68 -15.70
CA GLY A 539 -26.49 -10.68 -15.24
C GLY A 539 -26.92 -10.82 -13.78
N GLN A 540 -26.43 -11.82 -13.05
CA GLN A 540 -26.71 -11.99 -11.62
C GLN A 540 -26.22 -10.79 -10.79
N ALA A 541 -27.02 -10.33 -9.82
CA ALA A 541 -26.65 -9.18 -9.00
C ALA A 541 -25.48 -9.51 -8.05
N LEU A 542 -24.38 -8.77 -8.20
CA LEU A 542 -23.19 -8.88 -7.35
C LEU A 542 -23.17 -7.78 -6.28
N TRP A 543 -23.63 -6.57 -6.62
CA TRP A 543 -23.69 -5.41 -5.73
C TRP A 543 -24.88 -4.53 -6.07
N ALA A 544 -25.65 -4.15 -5.05
CA ALA A 544 -26.76 -3.20 -5.13
C ALA A 544 -26.98 -2.55 -3.76
N ASP A 545 -27.58 -1.36 -3.74
CA ASP A 545 -28.00 -0.67 -2.51
C ASP A 545 -26.85 -0.48 -1.49
N GLY A 546 -25.65 -0.21 -2.00
CA GLY A 546 -24.46 0.04 -1.19
C GLY A 546 -23.85 -1.19 -0.49
N ARG A 547 -24.21 -2.41 -0.91
CA ARG A 547 -23.68 -3.67 -0.38
C ARG A 547 -23.55 -4.77 -1.44
N ALA A 548 -22.66 -5.72 -1.18
CA ALA A 548 -22.53 -6.93 -1.98
C ALA A 548 -23.70 -7.88 -1.69
N SER A 549 -24.11 -8.68 -2.69
CA SER A 549 -25.11 -9.73 -2.49
C SER A 549 -24.59 -10.84 -1.57
N ALA A 550 -25.50 -11.55 -0.88
CA ALA A 550 -25.11 -12.63 0.02
C ALA A 550 -24.33 -13.74 -0.70
N ALA A 551 -24.73 -14.08 -1.92
CA ALA A 551 -24.04 -15.05 -2.76
C ALA A 551 -22.63 -14.57 -3.15
N ALA A 552 -22.46 -13.29 -3.49
CA ALA A 552 -21.14 -12.72 -3.79
C ALA A 552 -20.22 -12.70 -2.56
N LEU A 553 -20.74 -12.38 -1.38
CA LEU A 553 -19.99 -12.44 -0.12
C LEU A 553 -19.57 -13.88 0.22
N ALA A 554 -20.47 -14.85 0.07
CA ALA A 554 -20.18 -16.27 0.27
C ALA A 554 -19.14 -16.79 -0.74
N ALA A 555 -19.10 -16.22 -1.95
CA ALA A 555 -18.10 -16.53 -2.98
C ALA A 555 -16.76 -15.78 -2.79
N GLY A 556 -16.56 -15.11 -1.65
CA GLY A 556 -15.31 -14.43 -1.30
C GLY A 556 -15.07 -13.10 -2.03
N LEU A 557 -16.08 -12.52 -2.68
CA LEU A 557 -15.92 -11.33 -3.52
C LEU A 557 -15.92 -9.99 -2.75
N GLY A 558 -16.09 -10.01 -1.42
CA GLY A 558 -16.15 -8.79 -0.59
C GLY A 558 -14.97 -7.82 -0.81
N PRO A 559 -13.70 -8.25 -0.71
CA PRO A 559 -12.55 -7.38 -0.98
C PRO A 559 -12.55 -6.77 -2.39
N LEU A 560 -13.05 -7.48 -3.39
CA LEU A 560 -13.08 -7.04 -4.78
C LEU A 560 -14.23 -6.05 -5.06
N LEU A 561 -15.46 -6.42 -4.73
CA LEU A 561 -16.66 -5.64 -5.04
C LEU A 561 -16.82 -4.46 -4.09
N GLY A 562 -16.53 -4.69 -2.81
CA GLY A 562 -16.74 -3.74 -1.72
C GLY A 562 -17.22 -4.48 -0.46
N VAL A 563 -16.82 -3.98 0.70
CA VAL A 563 -17.38 -4.42 2.00
C VAL A 563 -18.28 -3.35 2.62
N HIS A 564 -18.18 -2.12 2.13
CA HIS A 564 -18.95 -0.97 2.57
C HIS A 564 -18.98 0.07 1.44
N ARG A 565 -20.01 0.93 1.40
CA ARG A 565 -20.15 1.98 0.36
C ARG A 565 -18.96 2.94 0.27
N GLU A 566 -18.22 3.10 1.37
CA GLU A 566 -17.03 3.97 1.45
C GLU A 566 -15.72 3.24 1.13
N HIS A 567 -15.76 1.97 0.73
CA HIS A 567 -14.58 1.23 0.31
C HIS A 567 -14.08 1.72 -1.06
N ALA A 568 -13.41 2.86 -1.08
CA ALA A 568 -13.04 3.61 -2.29
C ALA A 568 -12.19 2.83 -3.31
N SER A 569 -11.40 1.86 -2.85
CA SER A 569 -10.56 1.00 -3.70
C SER A 569 -11.29 -0.21 -4.27
N SER A 570 -12.52 -0.53 -3.85
CA SER A 570 -13.28 -1.63 -4.44
C SER A 570 -13.84 -1.28 -5.80
N VAL A 571 -14.31 -2.27 -6.59
CA VAL A 571 -14.95 -1.97 -7.89
C VAL A 571 -16.12 -1.00 -7.71
N ALA A 572 -17.00 -1.22 -6.74
CA ALA A 572 -18.11 -0.29 -6.48
C ALA A 572 -17.61 1.11 -6.06
N GLY A 573 -16.62 1.19 -5.17
CA GLY A 573 -16.06 2.47 -4.73
C GLY A 573 -15.28 3.21 -5.82
N MET A 574 -14.69 2.49 -6.77
CA MET A 574 -14.05 3.06 -7.96
C MET A 574 -15.08 3.70 -8.89
N LEU A 575 -16.17 2.98 -9.20
CA LEU A 575 -17.23 3.51 -10.05
C LEU A 575 -18.00 4.65 -9.39
N ALA A 576 -18.18 4.62 -8.07
CA ALA A 576 -18.82 5.70 -7.33
C ALA A 576 -18.04 7.03 -7.34
N ARG A 577 -16.77 7.02 -7.77
CA ARG A 577 -15.93 8.22 -7.95
C ARG A 577 -16.08 8.86 -9.34
N LEU A 578 -16.78 8.20 -10.27
CA LEU A 578 -17.05 8.75 -11.58
C LEU A 578 -18.06 9.91 -11.50
N PRO A 579 -18.05 10.84 -12.46
CA PRO A 579 -19.07 11.87 -12.54
C PRO A 579 -20.43 11.24 -12.90
N GLY A 580 -21.49 11.68 -12.22
CA GLY A 580 -22.85 11.15 -12.39
C GLY A 580 -23.52 10.88 -11.05
N SER A 581 -24.82 10.61 -11.06
CA SER A 581 -25.58 10.23 -9.86
C SER A 581 -25.68 8.71 -9.68
N ALA A 582 -25.55 7.94 -10.75
CA ALA A 582 -25.63 6.49 -10.72
C ALA A 582 -24.84 5.84 -11.87
N HIS A 583 -24.33 4.63 -11.63
CA HIS A 583 -23.62 3.81 -12.62
C HIS A 583 -24.06 2.34 -12.56
N ALA A 584 -24.17 1.71 -13.73
CA ALA A 584 -24.44 0.29 -13.87
C ALA A 584 -23.29 -0.37 -14.63
N ALA A 585 -22.78 -1.48 -14.09
CA ALA A 585 -21.65 -2.19 -14.69
C ALA A 585 -21.83 -3.71 -14.66
N ARG A 586 -21.19 -4.38 -15.62
CA ARG A 586 -21.15 -5.84 -15.72
C ARG A 586 -19.72 -6.33 -15.64
N LEU A 587 -19.48 -7.34 -14.82
CA LEU A 587 -18.17 -7.97 -14.63
C LEU A 587 -18.08 -9.28 -15.40
N SER A 588 -16.86 -9.73 -15.68
CA SER A 588 -16.58 -11.00 -16.37
C SER A 588 -16.71 -12.24 -15.49
N LEU A 589 -16.93 -12.06 -14.19
CA LEU A 589 -16.99 -13.13 -13.20
C LEU A 589 -18.23 -14.00 -13.39
N ASP A 590 -18.00 -15.30 -13.42
CA ASP A 590 -19.03 -16.33 -13.27
C ASP A 590 -19.17 -16.61 -11.77
N LEU A 591 -20.34 -16.30 -11.19
CA LEU A 591 -20.53 -16.37 -9.75
C LEU A 591 -20.45 -17.81 -9.21
N GLU A 592 -20.92 -18.79 -9.97
CA GLU A 592 -20.90 -20.19 -9.53
C GLU A 592 -19.48 -20.75 -9.58
N LEU A 593 -18.75 -20.47 -10.67
CA LEU A 593 -17.35 -20.83 -10.81
C LEU A 593 -16.50 -20.14 -9.75
N GLN A 594 -16.77 -18.86 -9.47
CA GLN A 594 -16.14 -18.12 -8.38
C GLN A 594 -16.37 -18.80 -7.03
N ALA A 595 -17.62 -19.18 -6.72
CA ALA A 595 -17.94 -19.86 -5.46
C ALA A 595 -17.22 -21.21 -5.33
N ALA A 596 -17.21 -22.01 -6.40
CA ALA A 596 -16.48 -23.28 -6.43
C ALA A 596 -14.96 -23.08 -6.25
N ALA A 597 -14.40 -22.07 -6.92
CA ALA A 597 -12.98 -21.72 -6.80
C ALA A 597 -12.62 -21.26 -5.38
N GLN A 598 -13.44 -20.42 -4.76
CA GLN A 598 -13.23 -19.96 -3.39
C GLN A 598 -13.33 -21.12 -2.38
N ALA A 599 -14.34 -21.98 -2.52
CA ALA A 599 -14.51 -23.12 -1.62
C ALA A 599 -13.37 -24.14 -1.72
N ALA A 600 -12.90 -24.45 -2.94
CA ALA A 600 -11.74 -25.31 -3.16
C ALA A 600 -10.45 -24.69 -2.60
N LEU A 601 -10.24 -23.37 -2.80
CA LEU A 601 -9.09 -22.63 -2.28
C LEU A 601 -9.06 -22.63 -0.74
N GLU A 602 -10.20 -22.38 -0.10
CA GLU A 602 -10.30 -22.39 1.36
C GLU A 602 -10.10 -23.79 1.94
N CYS A 603 -10.73 -24.80 1.34
CA CYS A 603 -10.61 -26.16 1.82
C CYS A 603 -9.19 -26.72 1.65
N ILE A 604 -8.68 -26.71 0.43
CA ILE A 604 -7.41 -27.36 0.11
C ILE A 604 -6.28 -26.39 0.46
N GLY A 605 -6.30 -25.17 -0.07
CA GLY A 605 -5.18 -24.24 0.05
C GLY A 605 -4.96 -23.69 1.46
N LEU A 606 -6.02 -23.26 2.16
CA LEU A 606 -5.86 -22.73 3.52
C LEU A 606 -5.84 -23.83 4.56
N ARG A 607 -6.78 -24.79 4.48
CA ARG A 607 -7.03 -25.79 5.53
C ARG A 607 -6.37 -27.16 5.29
N GLU A 608 -5.70 -27.38 4.15
CA GLU A 608 -5.11 -28.69 3.79
C GLU A 608 -6.11 -29.85 3.85
N GLY A 609 -7.39 -29.57 3.59
CA GLY A 609 -8.44 -30.58 3.50
C GLY A 609 -8.57 -31.20 2.11
N GLN A 610 -9.53 -32.10 1.96
CA GLN A 610 -9.95 -32.69 0.70
C GLN A 610 -11.32 -32.13 0.29
N TRP A 611 -11.44 -31.66 -0.94
CA TRP A 611 -12.71 -31.15 -1.48
C TRP A 611 -13.45 -32.27 -2.20
N ASP A 612 -14.67 -32.59 -1.75
CA ASP A 612 -15.52 -33.64 -2.36
C ASP A 612 -16.50 -33.11 -3.42
N GLY A 613 -16.42 -31.81 -3.75
CA GLY A 613 -17.36 -31.11 -4.63
C GLY A 613 -18.41 -30.29 -3.88
N LYS A 614 -18.63 -30.55 -2.59
CA LYS A 614 -19.66 -29.87 -1.78
C LYS A 614 -19.14 -29.38 -0.43
N ARG A 615 -18.28 -30.14 0.23
CA ARG A 615 -17.75 -29.84 1.56
C ARG A 615 -16.26 -30.13 1.66
N CYS A 616 -15.66 -29.54 2.68
CA CYS A 616 -14.28 -29.78 3.03
C CYS A 616 -14.15 -30.93 4.04
N LEU A 617 -13.47 -31.99 3.66
CA LEU A 617 -13.17 -33.16 4.50
C LEU A 617 -11.79 -33.03 5.13
N GLY A 618 -11.65 -33.32 6.42
CA GLY A 618 -10.36 -33.38 7.11
C GLY A 618 -9.58 -32.06 7.25
N GLY A 619 -10.17 -30.92 6.86
CA GLY A 619 -9.46 -29.63 6.87
C GLY A 619 -9.16 -29.11 8.27
N GLN A 620 -7.93 -28.66 8.48
CA GLN A 620 -7.41 -28.15 9.75
C GLN A 620 -7.49 -26.61 9.81
N ALA A 621 -7.11 -26.03 10.95
CA ALA A 621 -6.91 -24.58 11.04
C ALA A 621 -5.67 -24.19 10.21
N ALA A 622 -5.80 -23.16 9.37
CA ALA A 622 -4.67 -22.66 8.58
C ALA A 622 -3.55 -22.18 9.51
N PRO A 623 -2.27 -22.50 9.22
CA PRO A 623 -1.14 -21.91 9.92
C PRO A 623 -1.20 -20.37 9.89
N PRO A 624 -0.71 -19.70 10.94
CA PRO A 624 -0.60 -18.25 10.95
C PRO A 624 0.11 -17.76 9.70
N GLU A 625 -0.32 -16.61 9.20
CA GLU A 625 0.28 -15.95 8.04
C GLU A 625 0.06 -16.60 6.67
N ARG A 626 -0.49 -17.82 6.60
CA ARG A 626 -0.81 -18.48 5.34
C ARG A 626 -1.78 -17.64 4.50
N GLN A 627 -1.46 -17.53 3.22
CA GLN A 627 -2.27 -16.89 2.19
C GLN A 627 -2.44 -17.83 1.01
N ALA A 628 -3.55 -17.70 0.30
CA ALA A 628 -3.78 -18.44 -0.94
C ALA A 628 -4.53 -17.56 -1.96
N GLY A 629 -4.33 -17.85 -3.23
CA GLY A 629 -5.05 -17.17 -4.32
C GLY A 629 -5.11 -18.03 -5.57
N LEU A 630 -6.16 -17.83 -6.36
CA LEU A 630 -6.41 -18.53 -7.61
C LEU A 630 -7.05 -17.58 -8.63
N VAL A 631 -6.61 -17.68 -9.89
CA VAL A 631 -7.25 -17.03 -11.03
C VAL A 631 -7.55 -18.07 -12.11
N LEU A 632 -8.72 -17.96 -12.72
CA LEU A 632 -9.09 -18.66 -13.95
C LEU A 632 -9.65 -17.64 -14.95
N LEU A 633 -9.12 -17.64 -16.17
CA LEU A 633 -9.46 -16.69 -17.22
C LEU A 633 -9.64 -17.36 -18.59
N ASP A 634 -10.41 -16.73 -19.46
CA ASP A 634 -10.49 -17.07 -20.88
C ASP A 634 -9.25 -16.51 -21.59
N ALA A 635 -8.40 -17.40 -22.10
CA ALA A 635 -7.13 -17.02 -22.71
C ALA A 635 -7.31 -16.32 -24.06
N ALA A 636 -8.47 -16.42 -24.71
CA ALA A 636 -8.70 -15.81 -26.01
C ALA A 636 -9.01 -14.31 -25.90
N ASN A 637 -9.84 -13.93 -24.93
CA ASN A 637 -10.31 -12.54 -24.77
C ASN A 637 -9.89 -11.88 -23.45
N GLY A 638 -9.23 -12.62 -22.55
CA GLY A 638 -8.74 -12.12 -21.27
C GLY A 638 -9.80 -11.91 -20.20
N ASP A 639 -11.03 -12.41 -20.39
CA ASP A 639 -12.08 -12.34 -19.37
C ASP A 639 -11.65 -13.12 -18.12
N ILE A 640 -11.66 -12.46 -16.96
CA ILE A 640 -11.42 -13.12 -15.69
C ILE A 640 -12.71 -13.77 -15.22
N LEU A 641 -12.76 -15.10 -15.25
CA LEU A 641 -13.96 -15.88 -14.91
C LEU A 641 -14.07 -16.14 -13.41
N ALA A 642 -12.93 -16.34 -12.73
CA ALA A 642 -12.85 -16.44 -11.28
C ALA A 642 -11.54 -15.86 -10.75
N ALA A 643 -11.61 -15.21 -9.58
CA ALA A 643 -10.49 -14.67 -8.82
C ALA A 643 -10.74 -14.91 -7.33
N ALA A 644 -10.27 -16.05 -6.83
CA ALA A 644 -10.43 -16.47 -5.44
C ALA A 644 -9.20 -16.08 -4.61
N GLY A 645 -9.41 -15.77 -3.32
CA GLY A 645 -8.32 -15.37 -2.44
C GLY A 645 -8.67 -15.51 -0.96
N GLY A 646 -7.66 -15.72 -0.12
CA GLY A 646 -7.87 -15.85 1.31
C GLY A 646 -6.59 -15.81 2.14
N GLY A 647 -6.78 -15.86 3.46
CA GLY A 647 -5.68 -15.85 4.43
C GLY A 647 -5.17 -14.46 4.82
N VAL A 648 -5.86 -13.38 4.43
CA VAL A 648 -5.54 -11.97 4.81
C VAL A 648 -6.41 -11.43 5.96
N GLY A 649 -7.25 -12.30 6.55
CA GLY A 649 -8.23 -11.94 7.58
C GLY A 649 -9.61 -11.61 7.01
N LYS A 650 -10.60 -11.43 7.88
CA LYS A 650 -11.98 -11.10 7.52
C LYS A 650 -12.23 -9.59 7.54
N ALA A 651 -12.92 -9.09 6.51
CA ALA A 651 -13.38 -7.72 6.43
C ALA A 651 -14.91 -7.67 6.62
N GLU A 652 -15.34 -7.43 7.86
CA GLU A 652 -16.76 -7.37 8.20
C GLU A 652 -17.30 -5.94 8.04
N PRO A 653 -18.45 -5.74 7.36
CA PRO A 653 -19.05 -4.41 7.20
C PRO A 653 -19.34 -3.70 8.53
N ALA A 654 -19.72 -4.45 9.56
CA ALA A 654 -20.01 -3.92 10.90
C ALA A 654 -18.77 -3.32 11.60
N ARG A 655 -17.56 -3.70 11.17
CA ARG A 655 -16.28 -3.20 11.71
C ARG A 655 -15.57 -2.27 10.73
N TRP A 656 -16.33 -1.64 9.81
CA TRP A 656 -15.78 -0.78 8.76
C TRP A 656 -14.75 0.26 9.26
N PRO A 657 -14.97 1.01 10.36
CA PRO A 657 -14.00 2.00 10.82
C PRO A 657 -12.61 1.39 11.12
N GLU A 658 -12.57 0.24 11.80
CA GLU A 658 -11.32 -0.46 12.15
C GLU A 658 -10.64 -1.01 10.91
N VAL A 659 -11.40 -1.62 9.99
CA VAL A 659 -10.88 -2.15 8.72
C VAL A 659 -10.32 -1.02 7.85
N ARG A 660 -11.03 0.10 7.73
CA ARG A 660 -10.60 1.31 7.01
C ARG A 660 -9.31 1.89 7.60
N ASP A 661 -9.24 1.97 8.92
CA ASP A 661 -8.10 2.60 9.60
C ASP A 661 -6.86 1.68 9.56
N PHE A 662 -7.04 0.37 9.62
CA PHE A 662 -5.98 -0.59 9.34
C PHE A 662 -5.52 -0.52 7.88
N ASP A 663 -6.43 -0.41 6.92
CA ASP A 663 -6.10 -0.24 5.49
C ASP A 663 -5.25 1.01 5.23
N ARG A 664 -5.57 2.12 5.89
CA ARG A 664 -4.77 3.36 5.82
C ARG A 664 -3.40 3.20 6.47
N ALA A 665 -3.32 2.46 7.57
CA ALA A 665 -2.08 2.27 8.29
C ALA A 665 -1.15 1.28 7.59
N ASP A 666 -1.68 0.18 7.06
CA ASP A 666 -0.95 -0.92 6.43
C ASP A 666 -1.73 -1.54 5.25
N PRO A 667 -1.83 -0.83 4.12
CA PRO A 667 -2.67 -1.28 3.01
C PRO A 667 -2.20 -2.61 2.39
N ALA A 668 -0.92 -2.95 2.51
CA ALA A 668 -0.37 -4.17 1.93
C ALA A 668 -0.85 -5.45 2.63
N ARG A 669 -1.17 -5.37 3.93
CA ARG A 669 -1.65 -6.49 4.75
C ARG A 669 -3.14 -6.43 5.10
N SER A 670 -3.85 -5.47 4.51
CA SER A 670 -5.26 -5.24 4.75
C SER A 670 -6.12 -6.43 4.30
N PRO A 671 -7.17 -6.81 5.07
CA PRO A 671 -8.15 -7.82 4.62
C PRO A 671 -8.99 -7.34 3.43
N LEU A 672 -8.84 -6.07 3.02
CA LEU A 672 -9.41 -5.52 1.80
C LEU A 672 -8.59 -5.83 0.54
N ARG A 673 -7.53 -6.63 0.64
CA ARG A 673 -6.72 -7.06 -0.51
C ARG A 673 -7.13 -8.43 -1.00
N LEU A 674 -7.13 -8.61 -2.32
CA LEU A 674 -7.39 -9.90 -2.94
C LEU A 674 -6.05 -10.53 -3.38
N PRO A 675 -5.56 -11.60 -2.72
CA PRO A 675 -4.30 -12.25 -3.06
C PRO A 675 -4.15 -12.72 -4.51
N ALA A 676 -5.26 -12.89 -5.23
CA ALA A 676 -5.30 -13.23 -6.66
C ALA A 676 -4.71 -12.13 -7.56
N PHE A 677 -4.89 -10.86 -7.18
CA PHE A 677 -4.48 -9.67 -7.96
C PHE A 677 -3.43 -8.84 -7.24
N GLN A 678 -3.30 -8.98 -5.94
CA GLN A 678 -2.57 -8.04 -5.10
C GLN A 678 -1.61 -8.76 -4.17
N HIS A 679 -0.47 -8.13 -3.97
CA HIS A 679 0.56 -8.61 -3.07
C HIS A 679 1.31 -7.47 -2.39
N ASP A 680 1.96 -7.76 -1.27
CA ASP A 680 2.76 -6.83 -0.48
C ASP A 680 4.20 -6.65 -0.99
N GLY A 681 4.61 -7.46 -1.98
CA GLY A 681 5.99 -7.48 -2.47
C GLY A 681 6.93 -8.32 -1.62
N GLY A 682 6.41 -9.11 -0.67
CA GLY A 682 7.20 -10.01 0.16
C GLY A 682 7.67 -11.27 -0.56
N ALA A 683 8.66 -11.96 0.03
CA ALA A 683 9.22 -13.20 -0.50
C ALA A 683 8.20 -14.36 -0.58
N GLU A 684 7.11 -14.30 0.18
CA GLU A 684 5.99 -15.25 0.11
C GLU A 684 5.21 -15.22 -1.22
N ARG A 685 5.63 -14.36 -2.15
CA ARG A 685 5.00 -14.16 -3.46
C ARG A 685 5.90 -14.60 -4.60
N ALA A 686 7.04 -15.23 -4.28
CA ALA A 686 7.95 -15.78 -5.26
C ALA A 686 7.28 -16.96 -6.00
N PRO A 687 7.19 -16.92 -7.35
CA PRO A 687 6.56 -17.96 -8.17
C PRO A 687 7.36 -19.27 -8.20
N GLY A 688 8.63 -19.23 -7.81
CA GLY A 688 9.55 -20.37 -7.86
C GLY A 688 9.59 -20.99 -9.26
N SER A 689 9.64 -22.31 -9.33
CA SER A 689 9.81 -23.04 -10.59
C SER A 689 8.73 -22.83 -11.67
N THR A 690 7.61 -22.14 -11.40
CA THR A 690 6.70 -21.70 -12.48
C THR A 690 7.35 -20.64 -13.37
N PHE A 691 8.24 -19.80 -12.82
CA PHE A 691 8.99 -18.78 -13.57
C PHE A 691 9.92 -19.37 -14.62
N LYS A 692 10.33 -20.63 -14.50
CA LYS A 692 11.16 -21.32 -15.51
C LYS A 692 10.54 -21.35 -16.91
N VAL A 693 9.22 -21.21 -17.01
CA VAL A 693 8.54 -21.04 -18.31
C VAL A 693 8.96 -19.71 -18.95
N ILE A 694 9.06 -18.63 -18.17
CA ILE A 694 9.54 -17.32 -18.64
C ILE A 694 11.03 -17.40 -18.96
N THR A 695 11.82 -18.09 -18.12
CA THR A 695 13.23 -18.38 -18.41
C THR A 695 13.38 -19.12 -19.74
N ALA A 696 12.60 -20.16 -19.99
CA ALA A 696 12.61 -20.91 -21.25
C ALA A 696 12.23 -20.03 -22.45
N LEU A 697 11.20 -19.19 -22.33
CA LEU A 697 10.82 -18.24 -23.38
C LEU A 697 11.94 -17.24 -23.69
N GLY A 698 12.63 -16.73 -22.68
CA GLY A 698 13.79 -15.85 -22.86
C GLY A 698 14.95 -16.56 -23.57
N LEU A 699 15.24 -17.81 -23.19
CA LEU A 699 16.28 -18.61 -23.84
C LEU A 699 15.95 -18.91 -25.31
N GLU A 700 14.70 -19.27 -25.62
CA GLU A 700 14.24 -19.48 -26.99
C GLU A 700 14.27 -18.19 -27.84
N ALA A 701 14.20 -17.01 -27.21
CA ALA A 701 14.40 -15.74 -27.92
C ALA A 701 15.84 -15.57 -28.40
N VAL A 702 16.83 -15.94 -27.58
CA VAL A 702 18.25 -15.88 -27.95
C VAL A 702 18.64 -16.99 -28.91
N ALA A 703 18.09 -18.20 -28.73
CA ALA A 703 18.38 -19.35 -29.57
C ALA A 703 18.10 -19.13 -31.07
N ARG A 704 17.24 -18.15 -31.42
CA ARG A 704 17.01 -17.75 -32.81
C ARG A 704 18.24 -17.20 -33.51
N GLU A 705 19.16 -16.61 -32.75
CA GLU A 705 20.40 -16.00 -33.23
C GLU A 705 21.64 -16.80 -32.81
N ASP A 706 21.46 -17.84 -31.98
CA ASP A 706 22.53 -18.69 -31.46
C ASP A 706 22.21 -20.18 -31.72
N ALA A 707 22.79 -20.73 -32.79
CA ALA A 707 22.63 -22.13 -33.18
C ALA A 707 23.18 -23.13 -32.15
N ARG A 708 24.16 -22.74 -31.33
CA ARG A 708 24.67 -23.60 -30.25
C ARG A 708 23.65 -23.69 -29.13
N LEU A 709 23.07 -22.56 -28.74
CA LEU A 709 22.00 -22.54 -27.75
C LEU A 709 20.75 -23.28 -28.26
N ASP A 710 20.33 -23.08 -29.51
CA ASP A 710 19.17 -23.80 -30.07
C ASP A 710 19.33 -25.32 -30.00
N ARG A 711 20.52 -25.86 -30.36
CA ARG A 711 20.81 -27.29 -30.22
C ARG A 711 20.76 -27.75 -28.77
N LEU A 712 21.30 -26.97 -27.83
CA LEU A 712 21.24 -27.26 -26.40
C LEU A 712 19.79 -27.30 -25.89
N LEU A 713 18.96 -26.33 -26.27
CA LEU A 713 17.53 -26.30 -25.90
C LEU A 713 16.76 -27.47 -26.53
N GLY A 714 17.10 -27.85 -27.76
CA GLY A 714 16.53 -29.00 -28.47
C GLY A 714 16.90 -30.36 -27.87
N GLY A 715 17.95 -30.42 -27.05
CA GLY A 715 18.36 -31.61 -26.31
C GLY A 715 19.62 -32.25 -26.88
N LEU A 716 20.71 -32.16 -26.12
CA LEU A 716 21.99 -32.78 -26.44
C LEU A 716 22.23 -34.04 -25.59
N PRO A 717 23.08 -34.97 -26.05
CA PRO A 717 23.63 -36.03 -25.20
C PRO A 717 24.31 -35.44 -23.96
N LEU A 718 24.18 -36.11 -22.81
CA LEU A 718 24.70 -35.61 -21.52
C LEU A 718 26.19 -35.23 -21.55
N ALA A 719 27.03 -36.06 -22.19
CA ALA A 719 28.46 -35.80 -22.31
C ALA A 719 28.77 -34.52 -23.12
N GLU A 720 27.97 -34.23 -24.15
CA GLU A 720 28.12 -33.02 -24.95
C GLU A 720 27.72 -31.77 -24.16
N ILE A 721 26.67 -31.86 -23.33
CA ILE A 721 26.27 -30.78 -22.42
C ILE A 721 27.41 -30.45 -21.45
N ASP A 722 28.02 -31.47 -20.84
CA ASP A 722 29.16 -31.28 -19.94
C ASP A 722 30.38 -30.69 -20.67
N GLY A 723 30.60 -31.09 -21.93
CA GLY A 723 31.61 -30.49 -22.81
C GLY A 723 31.36 -29.01 -23.07
N VAL A 724 30.11 -28.64 -23.38
CA VAL A 724 29.69 -27.24 -23.60
C VAL A 724 29.96 -26.39 -22.36
N ALA A 725 29.60 -26.86 -21.17
CA ALA A 725 29.84 -26.15 -19.92
C ALA A 725 31.34 -25.98 -19.64
N ARG A 726 32.11 -27.06 -19.75
CA ARG A 726 33.56 -27.08 -19.49
C ARG A 726 34.32 -26.16 -20.44
N ALA A 727 33.98 -26.15 -21.72
CA ALA A 727 34.64 -25.32 -22.73
C ALA A 727 34.53 -23.81 -22.44
N ALA A 728 33.47 -23.38 -21.74
CA ALA A 728 33.28 -21.98 -21.33
C ALA A 728 33.62 -21.73 -19.85
N GLY A 729 34.29 -22.69 -19.20
CA GLY A 729 34.75 -22.60 -17.81
C GLY A 729 33.66 -22.71 -16.76
N TYR A 730 32.43 -23.09 -17.12
CA TYR A 730 31.33 -23.20 -16.16
C TYR A 730 31.48 -24.45 -15.30
N GLY A 731 31.32 -24.28 -13.98
CA GLY A 731 31.23 -25.39 -13.02
C GLY A 731 29.90 -26.15 -13.08
N PHE A 732 29.28 -26.32 -14.25
CA PHE A 732 28.06 -27.11 -14.45
C PHE A 732 28.42 -28.56 -14.82
N ARG A 733 27.70 -29.52 -14.25
CA ARG A 733 27.77 -30.93 -14.63
C ARG A 733 26.39 -31.56 -14.57
N THR A 734 26.03 -32.34 -15.58
CA THR A 734 24.76 -33.08 -15.63
C THR A 734 24.66 -34.11 -14.49
N GLY A 735 25.80 -34.69 -14.09
CA GLY A 735 25.93 -35.61 -12.97
C GLY A 735 26.06 -34.96 -11.59
N ALA A 736 25.78 -33.66 -11.43
CA ALA A 736 25.87 -32.97 -10.13
C ALA A 736 24.51 -32.46 -9.62
N PRO A 737 24.28 -32.47 -8.29
CA PRO A 737 23.05 -31.97 -7.69
C PRO A 737 23.01 -30.44 -7.53
N ALA A 738 24.15 -29.76 -7.73
CA ALA A 738 24.30 -28.32 -7.52
C ALA A 738 25.06 -27.64 -8.67
N TYR A 739 24.79 -26.35 -8.87
CA TYR A 739 25.49 -25.48 -9.82
C TYR A 739 25.80 -24.09 -9.22
N PRO A 740 27.05 -23.62 -9.29
CA PRO A 740 28.25 -24.38 -9.67
C PRO A 740 28.53 -25.53 -8.69
N VAL A 741 29.24 -26.55 -9.17
CA VAL A 741 29.69 -27.69 -8.35
C VAL A 741 30.62 -27.21 -7.23
N GLU A 742 31.50 -26.28 -7.56
CA GLU A 742 32.48 -25.69 -6.65
C GLU A 742 32.07 -24.25 -6.26
N GLY A 743 32.37 -23.86 -5.01
CA GLY A 743 32.08 -22.53 -4.46
C GLY A 743 30.89 -22.46 -3.49
N GLY A 744 30.78 -21.35 -2.75
CA GLY A 744 29.77 -21.20 -1.68
C GLY A 744 28.35 -20.86 -2.17
N ALA A 745 28.20 -19.96 -3.14
CA ALA A 745 26.90 -19.48 -3.61
C ALA A 745 26.38 -20.30 -4.80
N ARG A 746 25.55 -21.31 -4.52
CA ARG A 746 25.09 -22.33 -5.50
C ARG A 746 23.58 -22.51 -5.53
N ILE A 747 23.07 -23.00 -6.65
CA ILE A 747 21.70 -23.47 -6.83
C ILE A 747 21.70 -24.99 -6.72
N THR A 748 20.78 -25.55 -5.94
CA THR A 748 20.61 -27.00 -5.78
C THR A 748 19.34 -27.48 -6.46
N ASN A 749 19.37 -28.72 -6.96
CA ASN A 749 18.16 -29.42 -7.39
C ASN A 749 17.33 -29.87 -6.18
N PHE A 750 16.02 -29.96 -6.38
CA PHE A 750 15.11 -30.45 -5.35
C PHE A 750 15.49 -31.88 -4.95
N ARG A 751 15.62 -32.11 -3.62
CA ARG A 751 16.08 -33.38 -3.04
C ARG A 751 17.41 -33.89 -3.65
N GLU A 752 18.29 -32.96 -4.02
CA GLU A 752 19.64 -33.26 -4.52
C GLU A 752 19.68 -34.23 -5.71
N GLN A 753 18.65 -34.19 -6.54
CA GLN A 753 18.58 -35.02 -7.74
C GLN A 753 19.58 -34.58 -8.81
N LEU A 754 20.12 -35.55 -9.55
CA LEU A 754 21.02 -35.31 -10.67
C LEU A 754 20.25 -34.81 -11.89
N ALA A 755 20.79 -33.81 -12.60
CA ALA A 755 20.16 -33.29 -13.82
C ALA A 755 20.06 -34.36 -14.92
N GLY A 756 21.12 -35.17 -15.09
CA GLY A 756 21.20 -36.22 -16.10
C GLY A 756 20.20 -37.38 -15.89
N ALA A 757 19.74 -37.61 -14.65
CA ALA A 757 18.74 -38.64 -14.34
C ALA A 757 17.36 -38.36 -14.98
N ARG A 758 17.17 -37.18 -15.57
CA ARG A 758 15.93 -36.74 -16.23
C ARG A 758 16.04 -36.74 -17.75
N ALA A 759 17.14 -37.26 -18.29
CA ALA A 759 17.32 -37.41 -19.72
C ALA A 759 16.38 -38.46 -20.31
N VAL A 760 15.94 -38.24 -21.55
CA VAL A 760 15.16 -39.21 -22.32
C VAL A 760 16.01 -39.66 -23.50
N ALA A 761 16.20 -40.98 -23.65
CA ALA A 761 17.14 -41.56 -24.61
C ALA A 761 18.55 -40.94 -24.51
N GLY A 762 19.02 -40.68 -23.28
CA GLY A 762 20.33 -40.08 -23.02
C GLY A 762 20.47 -38.59 -23.35
N ARG A 763 19.37 -37.91 -23.72
CA ARG A 763 19.36 -36.49 -24.11
C ARG A 763 18.58 -35.63 -23.12
N LEU A 764 19.09 -34.42 -22.86
CA LEU A 764 18.47 -33.45 -21.96
C LEU A 764 18.35 -32.09 -22.67
N GLY A 765 17.11 -31.62 -22.85
CA GLY A 765 16.79 -30.30 -23.38
C GLY A 765 15.76 -29.56 -22.51
N VAL A 766 15.25 -28.44 -23.02
CA VAL A 766 14.32 -27.58 -22.27
C VAL A 766 13.02 -28.30 -21.91
N ALA A 767 12.52 -29.18 -22.78
CA ALA A 767 11.31 -29.94 -22.53
C ALA A 767 11.46 -30.86 -21.30
N GLN A 768 12.51 -31.67 -21.25
CA GLN A 768 12.79 -32.56 -20.11
C GLN A 768 13.09 -31.75 -18.85
N ALA A 769 13.87 -30.66 -18.97
CA ALA A 769 14.19 -29.78 -17.85
C ALA A 769 12.94 -29.13 -17.24
N LEU A 770 11.95 -28.75 -18.06
CA LEU A 770 10.64 -28.24 -17.60
C LEU A 770 9.81 -29.34 -16.93
N THR A 771 9.67 -30.51 -17.57
CA THR A 771 8.89 -31.66 -17.07
C THR A 771 9.28 -32.03 -15.64
N HIS A 772 10.59 -32.11 -15.39
CA HIS A 772 11.16 -32.51 -14.11
C HIS A 772 11.65 -31.35 -13.25
N SER A 773 11.48 -30.11 -13.71
CA SER A 773 11.83 -28.89 -12.97
C SER A 773 13.31 -28.83 -12.52
N VAL A 774 14.25 -29.12 -13.41
CA VAL A 774 15.70 -29.20 -13.10
C VAL A 774 16.31 -27.81 -12.84
N ASN A 775 16.56 -27.44 -11.58
CA ASN A 775 17.03 -26.11 -11.19
C ASN A 775 18.41 -25.76 -11.78
N THR A 776 19.38 -26.70 -11.68
CA THR A 776 20.77 -26.45 -12.09
C THR A 776 20.88 -26.15 -13.59
N TRP A 777 20.11 -26.85 -14.42
CA TRP A 777 20.06 -26.63 -15.86
C TRP A 777 19.54 -25.23 -16.21
N PHE A 778 18.46 -24.77 -15.57
CA PHE A 778 17.92 -23.42 -15.79
C PHE A 778 18.85 -22.32 -15.29
N ALA A 779 19.50 -22.53 -14.14
CA ALA A 779 20.46 -21.58 -13.60
C ALA A 779 21.66 -21.40 -14.54
N TRP A 780 22.22 -22.49 -15.06
CA TRP A 780 23.34 -22.44 -15.99
C TRP A 780 22.97 -21.88 -17.36
N THR A 781 21.87 -22.34 -17.96
CA THR A 781 21.46 -21.87 -19.29
C THR A 781 21.05 -20.40 -19.28
N ALA A 782 20.43 -19.90 -18.21
CA ALA A 782 20.17 -18.47 -18.05
C ALA A 782 21.45 -17.65 -17.94
N GLU A 783 22.47 -18.15 -17.23
CA GLU A 783 23.79 -17.51 -17.17
C GLU A 783 24.49 -17.52 -18.54
N LEU A 784 24.38 -18.61 -19.29
CA LEU A 784 24.93 -18.74 -20.64
C LEU A 784 24.24 -17.76 -21.62
N GLY A 785 22.92 -17.61 -21.53
CA GLY A 785 22.14 -16.74 -22.42
C GLY A 785 22.15 -15.25 -22.04
N ASP A 786 22.67 -14.87 -20.87
CA ASP A 786 22.72 -13.48 -20.42
C ASP A 786 24.00 -12.79 -20.94
N ARG A 787 23.83 -11.93 -21.94
CA ARG A 787 24.93 -11.19 -22.57
C ARG A 787 25.60 -10.20 -21.61
N SER A 788 24.91 -9.76 -20.55
CA SER A 788 25.54 -8.94 -19.51
C SER A 788 26.63 -9.69 -18.75
N LEU A 789 26.71 -11.01 -18.86
CA LEU A 789 27.71 -11.85 -18.20
C LEU A 789 28.89 -12.24 -19.11
N GLY A 790 28.91 -11.77 -20.37
CA GLY A 790 30.07 -11.91 -21.25
C GLY A 790 30.38 -13.33 -21.73
N GLY A 791 29.45 -14.29 -21.59
CA GLY A 791 29.59 -15.63 -22.18
C GLY A 791 30.60 -16.59 -21.52
N ALA A 792 31.13 -16.23 -20.35
CA ALA A 792 32.06 -17.05 -19.56
C ALA A 792 31.59 -17.22 -18.12
N ALA A 793 32.23 -18.12 -17.36
CA ALA A 793 31.90 -18.39 -15.95
C ALA A 793 32.26 -17.27 -14.97
N GLN A 794 33.15 -16.35 -15.37
CA GLN A 794 33.59 -15.21 -14.57
C GLN A 794 33.58 -13.92 -15.40
N GLY A 795 33.68 -12.76 -14.75
CA GLY A 795 33.64 -11.45 -15.39
C GLY A 795 32.21 -10.96 -15.68
N GLY A 796 32.07 -10.11 -16.69
CA GLY A 796 30.80 -9.47 -17.04
C GLY A 796 30.35 -8.40 -16.02
N MET A 797 29.11 -7.92 -16.20
CA MET A 797 28.53 -6.81 -15.45
C MET A 797 27.13 -7.18 -14.92
N PRO A 798 27.03 -8.15 -13.97
CA PRO A 798 25.75 -8.56 -13.39
C PRO A 798 25.03 -7.41 -12.65
N GLY A 799 25.75 -6.37 -12.23
CA GLY A 799 25.18 -5.19 -11.56
C GLY A 799 24.59 -4.12 -12.48
N LEU A 800 24.52 -4.34 -13.80
CA LEU A 800 23.87 -3.39 -14.71
C LEU A 800 22.40 -3.19 -14.33
N ARG A 801 21.96 -1.94 -14.35
CA ARG A 801 20.56 -1.55 -14.17
C ARG A 801 20.14 -0.63 -15.31
N GLU A 802 18.84 -0.48 -15.48
CA GLU A 802 18.26 0.44 -16.46
C GLU A 802 17.77 1.72 -15.77
N ILE A 803 17.97 2.87 -16.42
CA ILE A 803 17.25 4.11 -16.10
C ILE A 803 16.09 4.34 -17.07
N GLU A 804 16.22 3.84 -18.30
CA GLU A 804 15.12 3.80 -19.26
C GLU A 804 14.57 2.37 -19.37
N PRO A 805 13.24 2.17 -19.22
CA PRO A 805 12.66 0.85 -19.32
C PRO A 805 13.03 0.16 -20.64
N GLY A 806 13.51 -1.08 -20.54
CA GLY A 806 13.83 -1.91 -21.71
C GLY A 806 15.29 -1.82 -22.17
N ALA A 807 16.10 -0.94 -21.58
CA ALA A 807 17.52 -0.80 -21.93
C ALA A 807 18.33 -2.09 -21.77
N LEU A 808 17.88 -3.00 -20.91
CA LEU A 808 18.51 -4.30 -20.66
C LEU A 808 17.82 -5.48 -21.35
N ASP A 809 16.68 -5.31 -22.00
CA ASP A 809 15.82 -6.43 -22.41
C ASP A 809 16.53 -7.37 -23.40
N ALA A 810 17.31 -6.82 -24.33
CA ALA A 810 18.08 -7.60 -25.29
C ALA A 810 19.35 -8.22 -24.67
N ALA A 811 19.93 -7.59 -23.63
CA ALA A 811 21.11 -8.12 -22.95
C ALA A 811 20.75 -9.22 -21.94
N ARG A 812 19.58 -9.08 -21.29
CA ARG A 812 19.02 -10.00 -20.29
C ARG A 812 17.71 -10.58 -20.81
N PRO A 813 17.77 -11.57 -21.70
CA PRO A 813 16.59 -12.05 -22.44
C PRO A 813 15.48 -12.58 -21.52
N VAL A 814 15.82 -13.16 -20.36
CA VAL A 814 14.83 -13.62 -19.37
C VAL A 814 14.05 -12.43 -18.78
N ALA A 815 14.75 -11.35 -18.41
CA ALA A 815 14.11 -10.13 -17.89
C ALA A 815 13.31 -9.41 -18.99
N GLY A 816 13.85 -9.34 -20.21
CA GLY A 816 13.14 -8.77 -21.36
C GLY A 816 11.86 -9.53 -21.69
N MET A 817 11.90 -10.87 -21.67
CA MET A 817 10.71 -11.69 -21.85
C MET A 817 9.70 -11.52 -20.72
N ALA A 818 10.15 -11.43 -19.46
CA ALA A 818 9.27 -11.13 -18.33
C ALA A 818 8.53 -9.80 -18.55
N ARG A 819 9.24 -8.73 -18.95
CA ARG A 819 8.62 -7.43 -19.25
C ARG A 819 7.61 -7.52 -20.38
N ARG A 820 7.96 -8.24 -21.46
CA ARG A 820 7.06 -8.49 -22.60
C ARG A 820 5.78 -9.22 -22.19
N LEU A 821 5.84 -10.06 -21.15
CA LEU A 821 4.69 -10.75 -20.57
C LEU A 821 3.93 -9.91 -19.53
N GLY A 822 4.34 -8.67 -19.28
CA GLY A 822 3.65 -7.72 -18.41
C GLY A 822 4.29 -7.48 -17.03
N PHE A 823 5.42 -8.12 -16.72
CA PHE A 823 6.15 -7.84 -15.47
C PHE A 823 6.66 -6.38 -15.48
N GLY A 824 6.61 -5.72 -14.32
CA GLY A 824 6.98 -4.33 -14.15
C GLY A 824 5.89 -3.31 -14.51
N ALA A 825 4.78 -3.75 -15.10
CA ALA A 825 3.67 -2.88 -15.49
C ALA A 825 2.42 -3.11 -14.62
N PRO A 826 1.64 -2.07 -14.29
CA PRO A 826 0.33 -2.25 -13.71
C PRO A 826 -0.63 -2.87 -14.75
N LEU A 827 -1.31 -3.95 -14.37
CA LEU A 827 -2.33 -4.57 -15.21
C LEU A 827 -3.68 -3.90 -14.95
N ARG A 828 -4.20 -3.15 -15.91
CA ARG A 828 -5.52 -2.52 -15.86
C ARG A 828 -6.61 -3.53 -16.25
N LEU A 829 -7.65 -3.63 -15.43
CA LEU A 829 -8.75 -4.60 -15.59
C LEU A 829 -10.08 -3.93 -15.99
N ASP A 830 -10.04 -2.64 -16.30
CA ASP A 830 -11.21 -1.81 -16.62
C ASP A 830 -11.72 -2.00 -18.05
N GLY A 831 -11.05 -2.80 -18.89
CA GLY A 831 -11.47 -3.03 -20.27
C GLY A 831 -11.43 -1.77 -21.16
N GLY A 832 -10.70 -0.72 -20.74
CA GLY A 832 -10.70 0.59 -21.41
C GLY A 832 -11.99 1.41 -21.18
N LEU A 833 -12.76 1.06 -20.15
CA LEU A 833 -14.01 1.74 -19.82
C LEU A 833 -13.84 2.90 -18.85
N LEU A 834 -12.75 2.97 -18.08
CA LEU A 834 -12.55 4.15 -17.24
C LEU A 834 -11.96 5.30 -18.09
N PRO A 835 -12.32 6.57 -17.79
CA PRO A 835 -11.72 7.73 -18.44
C PRO A 835 -10.19 7.72 -18.33
N GLU A 836 -9.49 8.23 -19.35
CA GLU A 836 -8.02 8.28 -19.35
C GLU A 836 -7.45 9.08 -18.17
N ASP A 837 -8.21 10.07 -17.68
CA ASP A 837 -7.86 10.94 -16.55
C ASP A 837 -8.30 10.37 -15.18
N PHE A 838 -8.89 9.16 -15.14
CA PHE A 838 -9.31 8.52 -13.90
C PHE A 838 -8.16 8.50 -12.87
N ARG A 839 -8.48 8.88 -11.63
CA ARG A 839 -7.53 9.01 -10.52
C ARG A 839 -7.31 7.67 -9.83
N TRP A 840 -6.43 6.87 -10.42
CA TRP A 840 -6.03 5.57 -9.89
C TRP A 840 -5.25 5.69 -8.57
N SER A 841 -5.61 4.85 -7.60
CA SER A 841 -4.86 4.64 -6.35
C SER A 841 -4.12 3.29 -6.40
N ALA A 842 -3.05 3.09 -5.64
CA ALA A 842 -2.17 1.91 -5.71
C ALA A 842 -2.84 0.55 -5.40
N TRP A 843 -4.05 0.56 -4.83
CA TRP A 843 -4.78 -0.65 -4.40
C TRP A 843 -6.19 -0.76 -4.98
N ASP A 844 -6.49 0.05 -5.99
CA ASP A 844 -7.76 -0.02 -6.72
C ASP A 844 -8.00 -1.45 -7.27
N ALA A 845 -9.23 -1.95 -7.16
CA ALA A 845 -9.60 -3.34 -7.45
C ALA A 845 -9.57 -3.68 -8.95
N LEU A 846 -9.79 -2.69 -9.83
CA LEU A 846 -9.65 -2.84 -11.29
C LEU A 846 -8.20 -2.71 -11.77
N GLN A 847 -7.22 -2.96 -10.90
CA GLN A 847 -5.82 -3.14 -11.27
C GLN A 847 -5.17 -4.24 -10.43
N ALA A 848 -4.21 -4.95 -11.00
CA ALA A 848 -3.35 -5.84 -10.25
C ALA A 848 -2.08 -5.12 -9.79
N THR A 849 -1.55 -5.51 -8.62
CA THR A 849 -0.22 -5.08 -8.20
C THR A 849 0.81 -5.57 -9.23
N PRO A 850 1.73 -4.70 -9.70
CA PRO A 850 2.75 -5.11 -10.64
C PRO A 850 3.60 -6.25 -10.09
N SER A 851 3.75 -7.32 -10.87
CA SER A 851 4.74 -8.37 -10.60
C SER A 851 6.12 -7.86 -11.01
N MET A 852 7.11 -7.95 -10.14
CA MET A 852 8.40 -7.27 -10.29
C MET A 852 9.55 -8.26 -10.15
N LEU A 853 10.59 -8.09 -10.97
CA LEU A 853 11.89 -8.73 -10.74
C LEU A 853 12.68 -7.89 -9.73
N ASP A 854 13.35 -8.56 -8.80
CA ASP A 854 14.27 -7.88 -7.89
C ASP A 854 15.51 -7.38 -8.66
N PRO A 855 16.14 -6.27 -8.23
CA PRO A 855 17.39 -5.83 -8.81
C PRO A 855 18.49 -6.90 -8.74
N ILE A 856 19.24 -7.10 -9.82
CA ILE A 856 20.35 -8.05 -9.88
C ILE A 856 21.66 -7.28 -9.69
N ALA A 857 22.51 -7.73 -8.76
CA ALA A 857 23.85 -7.21 -8.51
C ALA A 857 24.94 -8.26 -8.81
N THR A 858 24.62 -9.55 -8.73
CA THR A 858 25.57 -10.67 -8.80
C THR A 858 25.12 -11.77 -9.74
N ARG A 859 26.06 -12.61 -10.20
CA ARG A 859 25.76 -13.82 -10.98
C ARG A 859 24.87 -14.80 -10.23
N HIS A 860 25.06 -14.93 -8.91
CA HIS A 860 24.21 -15.80 -8.10
C HIS A 860 22.74 -15.34 -8.13
N GLU A 861 22.49 -14.03 -8.11
CA GLU A 861 21.12 -13.51 -8.23
C GLU A 861 20.52 -13.74 -9.62
N VAL A 862 21.31 -13.77 -10.70
CA VAL A 862 20.83 -14.22 -12.03
C VAL A 862 20.37 -15.68 -11.96
N ARG A 863 21.16 -16.55 -11.33
CA ARG A 863 20.83 -17.97 -11.13
C ARG A 863 19.55 -18.14 -10.31
N GLN A 864 19.38 -17.36 -9.24
CA GLN A 864 18.17 -17.37 -8.41
C GLN A 864 16.95 -16.82 -9.15
N MET A 865 17.10 -15.77 -9.95
CA MET A 865 16.05 -15.23 -10.81
C MET A 865 15.57 -16.31 -11.80
N ALA A 866 16.50 -17.01 -12.46
CA ALA A 866 16.19 -18.02 -13.47
C ALA A 866 15.26 -19.15 -12.97
N ILE A 867 15.24 -19.40 -11.65
CA ILE A 867 14.39 -20.41 -11.01
C ILE A 867 13.25 -19.83 -10.17
N GLY A 868 13.02 -18.51 -10.24
CA GLY A 868 11.85 -17.87 -9.64
C GLY A 868 11.98 -17.38 -8.20
N LEU A 869 13.20 -17.16 -7.68
CA LEU A 869 13.44 -16.78 -6.28
C LEU A 869 13.72 -15.28 -6.02
N ARG A 870 13.99 -14.49 -7.06
CA ARG A 870 14.26 -13.04 -7.04
C ARG A 870 13.14 -12.19 -7.67
N MET A 871 11.89 -12.43 -7.31
CA MET A 871 10.72 -11.71 -7.86
C MET A 871 9.47 -11.95 -7.04
N GLN A 872 8.43 -11.17 -7.32
CA GLN A 872 7.08 -11.37 -6.79
C GLN A 872 6.09 -11.43 -7.94
N ALA A 873 5.12 -12.34 -7.85
CA ALA A 873 4.08 -12.53 -8.85
C ALA A 873 2.69 -12.58 -8.23
N THR A 874 1.70 -12.16 -9.01
CA THR A 874 0.28 -12.41 -8.72
C THR A 874 -0.19 -13.67 -9.46
N PRO A 875 -1.18 -14.42 -8.94
CA PRO A 875 -1.86 -15.46 -9.70
C PRO A 875 -2.38 -14.98 -11.06
N LEU A 876 -2.92 -13.76 -11.15
CA LEU A 876 -3.31 -13.21 -12.44
C LEU A 876 -2.14 -13.12 -13.42
N GLN A 877 -0.99 -12.58 -13.00
CA GLN A 877 0.19 -12.49 -13.87
C GLN A 877 0.66 -13.87 -14.35
N MET A 878 0.67 -14.87 -13.48
CA MET A 878 1.09 -16.23 -13.85
C MET A 878 0.05 -16.95 -14.74
N ALA A 879 -1.23 -16.68 -14.55
CA ALA A 879 -2.28 -17.15 -15.47
C ALA A 879 -2.13 -16.52 -16.85
N LEU A 880 -1.76 -15.23 -16.94
CA LEU A 880 -1.47 -14.56 -18.22
C LEU A 880 -0.22 -15.11 -18.91
N VAL A 881 0.81 -15.52 -18.16
CA VAL A 881 1.97 -16.24 -18.72
C VAL A 881 1.53 -17.55 -19.34
N ALA A 882 0.72 -18.34 -18.64
CA ALA A 882 0.19 -19.60 -19.17
C ALA A 882 -0.72 -19.37 -20.40
N ALA A 883 -1.58 -18.35 -20.35
CA ALA A 883 -2.40 -17.93 -21.48
C ALA A 883 -1.53 -17.55 -22.70
N ALA A 884 -0.43 -16.82 -22.47
CA ALA A 884 0.46 -16.39 -23.53
C ALA A 884 1.19 -17.54 -24.21
N VAL A 885 1.62 -18.56 -23.45
CA VAL A 885 2.21 -19.78 -24.01
C VAL A 885 1.19 -20.58 -24.81
N GLY A 886 -0.03 -20.75 -24.28
CA GLY A 886 -1.13 -21.43 -24.96
C GLY A 886 -1.53 -20.73 -26.26
N GLN A 887 -1.70 -19.41 -26.23
CA GLN A 887 -2.11 -18.60 -27.40
C GLN A 887 -0.96 -18.25 -28.36
N GLY A 888 0.28 -18.32 -27.89
CA GLY A 888 1.46 -17.86 -28.62
C GLY A 888 1.61 -16.34 -28.73
N ARG A 889 0.85 -15.57 -27.95
CA ARG A 889 0.89 -14.11 -27.87
C ARG A 889 0.49 -13.64 -26.47
N PRO A 890 0.95 -12.49 -25.97
CA PRO A 890 0.45 -11.92 -24.72
C PRO A 890 -1.08 -11.77 -24.72
N VAL A 891 -1.72 -11.82 -23.56
CA VAL A 891 -3.18 -11.65 -23.40
C VAL A 891 -3.43 -10.45 -22.48
N ARG A 892 -4.41 -9.61 -22.82
CA ARG A 892 -4.80 -8.46 -21.98
C ARG A 892 -5.97 -8.86 -21.07
N PRO A 893 -5.81 -8.87 -19.74
CA PRO A 893 -6.90 -9.22 -18.85
C PRO A 893 -7.97 -8.11 -18.82
N ARG A 894 -9.22 -8.49 -18.57
CA ARG A 894 -10.29 -7.56 -18.21
C ARG A 894 -11.25 -8.19 -17.20
N LEU A 895 -11.74 -7.36 -16.30
CA LEU A 895 -12.75 -7.70 -15.32
C LEU A 895 -14.06 -6.93 -15.59
N LEU A 896 -13.96 -5.66 -15.97
CA LEU A 896 -15.11 -4.83 -16.34
C LEU A 896 -15.45 -5.07 -17.82
N LEU A 897 -16.64 -5.62 -18.08
CA LEU A 897 -17.13 -5.92 -19.42
C LEU A 897 -18.05 -4.84 -19.98
N GLU A 898 -18.72 -4.09 -19.12
CA GLU A 898 -19.68 -3.07 -19.51
C GLU A 898 -19.78 -2.00 -18.42
N LEU A 899 -19.95 -0.74 -18.83
CA LEU A 899 -20.21 0.40 -17.95
C LEU A 899 -21.18 1.35 -18.64
N ASP A 900 -22.33 1.60 -18.03
CA ASP A 900 -23.38 2.51 -18.49
C ASP A 900 -23.79 2.24 -19.95
N GLY A 901 -24.00 0.97 -20.29
CA GLY A 901 -24.37 0.51 -21.63
C GLY A 901 -23.21 0.46 -22.64
N ARG A 902 -22.00 0.91 -22.27
CA ARG A 902 -20.81 0.80 -23.12
C ARG A 902 -20.06 -0.49 -22.84
N ALA A 903 -19.93 -1.33 -23.86
CA ALA A 903 -19.14 -2.56 -23.80
C ALA A 903 -17.62 -2.28 -23.80
N ALA A 904 -16.90 -3.09 -23.04
CA ALA A 904 -15.43 -3.09 -23.02
C ALA A 904 -14.89 -3.46 -24.40
N GLN A 905 -13.86 -2.75 -24.84
CA GLN A 905 -13.19 -3.07 -26.09
C GLN A 905 -12.45 -4.40 -25.92
N ALA A 906 -12.89 -5.44 -26.64
CA ALA A 906 -12.09 -6.65 -26.85
C ALA A 906 -10.96 -6.30 -27.84
N GLY A 907 -10.03 -5.44 -27.41
CA GLY A 907 -8.92 -5.02 -28.26
C GLY A 907 -7.98 -6.19 -28.55
N PRO A 908 -7.34 -6.24 -29.73
CA PRO A 908 -6.24 -7.17 -29.96
C PRO A 908 -5.21 -6.99 -28.84
N ALA A 909 -4.72 -8.10 -28.28
CA ALA A 909 -3.78 -8.04 -27.18
C ALA A 909 -2.57 -7.16 -27.56
N PRO A 910 -2.08 -6.30 -26.65
CA PRO A 910 -0.94 -5.43 -26.92
C PRO A 910 0.30 -6.32 -27.06
N GLY A 911 0.61 -6.69 -28.30
CA GLY A 911 1.76 -7.52 -28.60
C GLY A 911 1.50 -8.44 -29.79
N GLY A 912 2.40 -8.37 -30.76
CA GLY A 912 2.50 -9.41 -31.79
C GLY A 912 2.83 -10.78 -31.19
N PRO A 913 2.87 -11.83 -32.03
CA PRO A 913 3.25 -13.18 -31.63
C PRO A 913 4.53 -13.18 -30.80
N LEU A 914 4.63 -14.06 -29.79
CA LEU A 914 5.81 -14.15 -28.91
C LEU A 914 7.12 -14.30 -29.70
N GLY A 915 7.08 -14.80 -30.94
CA GLY A 915 8.23 -14.79 -31.83
C GLY A 915 9.37 -15.68 -31.35
N VAL A 916 9.00 -16.77 -30.66
CA VAL A 916 9.89 -17.81 -30.13
C VAL A 916 9.27 -19.18 -30.39
N ARG A 917 10.07 -20.24 -30.32
CA ARG A 917 9.58 -21.62 -30.39
C ARG A 917 8.79 -21.97 -29.14
N LEU A 918 7.57 -22.46 -29.34
CA LEU A 918 6.67 -22.83 -28.23
C LEU A 918 6.46 -24.34 -28.12
N ASP A 919 6.79 -25.11 -29.16
CA ASP A 919 6.63 -26.56 -29.22
C ASP A 919 7.36 -27.27 -28.07
N ARG A 920 8.63 -26.94 -27.83
CA ARG A 920 9.44 -27.52 -26.75
C ARG A 920 8.93 -27.15 -25.35
N ILE A 921 8.47 -25.90 -25.18
CA ILE A 921 7.92 -25.40 -23.91
C ILE A 921 6.59 -26.08 -23.60
N ARG A 922 5.69 -26.16 -24.59
CA ARG A 922 4.40 -26.85 -24.48
C ARG A 922 4.59 -28.33 -24.19
N ALA A 923 5.54 -29.00 -24.86
CA ALA A 923 5.89 -30.38 -24.57
C ALA A 923 6.37 -30.58 -23.12
N GLY A 924 7.22 -29.69 -22.62
CA GLY A 924 7.66 -29.72 -21.22
C GLY A 924 6.51 -29.52 -20.23
N MET A 925 5.61 -28.56 -20.47
CA MET A 925 4.44 -28.31 -19.62
C MET A 925 3.40 -29.45 -19.69
N LYS A 926 3.29 -30.14 -20.82
CA LYS A 926 2.48 -31.36 -20.94
C LYS A 926 3.07 -32.49 -20.11
N GLY A 927 4.39 -32.71 -20.21
CA GLY A 927 5.10 -33.72 -19.44
C GLY A 927 4.94 -33.57 -17.93
N VAL A 928 4.86 -32.33 -17.42
CA VAL A 928 4.59 -32.06 -16.00
C VAL A 928 3.31 -32.73 -15.49
N VAL A 929 2.25 -32.73 -16.32
CA VAL A 929 0.93 -33.27 -16.00
C VAL A 929 0.88 -34.79 -16.24
N ASP A 930 1.52 -35.28 -17.30
CA ASP A 930 1.41 -36.69 -17.70
C ASP A 930 2.27 -37.62 -16.85
N GLY A 931 3.49 -37.21 -16.49
CA GLY A 931 4.42 -38.05 -15.73
C GLY A 931 5.35 -37.28 -14.80
N GLY A 932 5.28 -35.94 -14.81
CA GLY A 932 6.15 -35.07 -14.03
C GLY A 932 5.56 -34.65 -12.70
N THR A 933 5.96 -33.45 -12.28
CA THR A 933 5.73 -32.95 -10.92
C THR A 933 4.27 -32.73 -10.52
N ALA A 934 3.32 -32.65 -11.46
CA ALA A 934 1.88 -32.50 -11.17
C ALA A 934 1.06 -33.78 -11.41
N ALA A 935 1.69 -34.86 -11.90
CA ALA A 935 0.97 -36.06 -12.32
C ALA A 935 0.13 -36.69 -11.21
N GLY A 936 0.58 -36.60 -9.95
CA GLY A 936 -0.18 -37.10 -8.80
C GLY A 936 -1.56 -36.46 -8.64
N ALA A 937 -1.70 -35.16 -8.93
CA ALA A 937 -2.97 -34.44 -8.78
C ALA A 937 -4.01 -34.77 -9.86
N PHE A 938 -3.57 -35.30 -11.00
CA PHE A 938 -4.42 -35.58 -12.17
C PHE A 938 -4.39 -37.06 -12.59
N ARG A 939 -3.88 -37.97 -11.75
CA ARG A 939 -3.73 -39.40 -12.10
C ARG A 939 -5.06 -40.15 -12.21
N GLY A 940 -6.09 -39.74 -11.47
CA GLY A 940 -7.40 -40.39 -11.43
C GLY A 940 -8.08 -40.47 -12.79
N ARG A 941 -8.92 -41.50 -12.99
CA ARG A 941 -9.66 -41.75 -14.25
C ARG A 941 -10.62 -40.61 -14.58
N GLU A 942 -11.14 -39.95 -13.56
CA GLU A 942 -12.01 -38.78 -13.69
C GLU A 942 -11.35 -37.60 -14.42
N PHE A 943 -10.02 -37.60 -14.50
CA PHE A 943 -9.24 -36.59 -15.22
C PHE A 943 -8.80 -37.03 -16.62
N ASP A 944 -9.12 -38.24 -17.10
CA ASP A 944 -8.63 -38.77 -18.39
C ASP A 944 -8.90 -37.81 -19.56
N ARG A 945 -10.13 -37.29 -19.65
CA ARG A 945 -10.53 -36.32 -20.67
C ARG A 945 -9.80 -34.98 -20.51
N LEU A 946 -9.66 -34.49 -19.28
CA LEU A 946 -8.98 -33.22 -19.01
C LEU A 946 -7.49 -33.30 -19.30
N ARG A 947 -6.83 -34.39 -18.91
CA ARG A 947 -5.39 -34.61 -19.08
C ARG A 947 -4.96 -34.47 -20.53
N ALA A 948 -5.77 -34.91 -21.49
CA ALA A 948 -5.45 -34.84 -22.91
C ALA A 948 -5.13 -33.40 -23.36
N GLY A 949 -5.90 -32.42 -22.88
CA GLY A 949 -5.71 -31.00 -23.21
C GLY A 949 -5.15 -30.14 -22.08
N LEU A 950 -4.70 -30.73 -20.97
CA LEU A 950 -4.17 -30.01 -19.82
C LEU A 950 -2.65 -29.86 -19.89
N PHE A 951 -2.18 -28.63 -19.74
CA PHE A 951 -0.77 -28.28 -19.69
C PHE A 951 -0.50 -27.50 -18.42
N GLY A 952 0.64 -27.74 -17.75
CA GLY A 952 0.92 -27.03 -16.52
C GLY A 952 2.36 -27.02 -16.07
N LYS A 953 2.63 -26.22 -15.04
CA LYS A 953 3.91 -26.16 -14.35
C LYS A 953 3.71 -25.95 -12.86
N THR A 954 4.42 -26.74 -12.05
CA THR A 954 4.50 -26.55 -10.60
C THR A 954 5.60 -25.56 -10.23
N GLY A 955 5.42 -24.87 -9.09
CA GLY A 955 6.42 -24.02 -8.47
C GLY A 955 6.53 -24.31 -6.98
N THR A 956 7.75 -24.18 -6.46
CA THR A 956 8.06 -24.20 -5.03
C THR A 956 9.15 -23.16 -4.80
N ALA A 957 8.90 -22.21 -3.92
CA ALA A 957 9.86 -21.19 -3.49
C ALA A 957 9.99 -21.25 -1.96
N PRO A 958 11.16 -21.60 -1.40
CA PRO A 958 11.33 -21.69 0.05
C PRO A 958 11.10 -20.34 0.72
N VAL A 959 10.49 -20.36 1.91
CA VAL A 959 10.26 -19.18 2.75
C VAL A 959 10.79 -19.45 4.16
N GLY A 960 11.73 -18.63 4.62
CA GLY A 960 12.37 -18.80 5.93
C GLY A 960 13.24 -20.07 6.05
N GLN A 961 13.54 -20.47 7.28
CA GLN A 961 14.37 -21.65 7.59
C GLN A 961 13.56 -22.88 8.04
N ASP A 962 12.25 -22.73 8.27
CA ASP A 962 11.39 -23.76 8.90
C ASP A 962 10.88 -24.83 7.92
N GLY A 963 11.56 -25.03 6.78
CA GLY A 963 11.15 -25.98 5.74
C GLY A 963 9.86 -25.59 4.99
N MET A 964 9.31 -24.41 5.24
CA MET A 964 8.11 -23.89 4.58
C MET A 964 8.43 -23.36 3.17
N ALA A 965 7.44 -23.44 2.28
CA ALA A 965 7.54 -22.91 0.93
C ALA A 965 6.25 -22.22 0.48
N THR A 966 6.38 -21.29 -0.44
CA THR A 966 5.29 -20.85 -1.30
C THR A 966 5.21 -21.78 -2.50
N VAL A 967 4.05 -22.41 -2.68
CA VAL A 967 3.81 -23.43 -3.68
C VAL A 967 2.82 -22.95 -4.73
N TRP A 968 3.06 -23.30 -5.99
CA TRP A 968 2.33 -22.79 -7.14
C TRP A 968 1.97 -23.91 -8.11
N PHE A 969 0.87 -23.70 -8.83
CA PHE A 969 0.55 -24.42 -10.05
C PHE A 969 -0.07 -23.45 -11.05
N MET A 970 0.45 -23.42 -12.28
CA MET A 970 -0.11 -22.63 -13.37
C MET A 970 -0.25 -23.48 -14.63
N GLY A 971 -1.14 -23.11 -15.53
CA GLY A 971 -1.38 -23.90 -16.74
C GLY A 971 -2.52 -23.38 -17.60
N TRP A 972 -2.84 -24.15 -18.63
CA TRP A 972 -4.01 -23.94 -19.46
C TRP A 972 -4.67 -25.26 -19.83
N LEU A 973 -5.93 -25.17 -20.26
CA LEU A 973 -6.73 -26.25 -20.78
C LEU A 973 -7.16 -25.92 -22.22
N GLU A 974 -6.88 -26.83 -23.14
CA GLU A 974 -7.28 -26.69 -24.55
C GLU A 974 -8.80 -26.78 -24.75
N PRO A 975 -9.36 -26.09 -25.77
CA PRO A 975 -10.75 -26.24 -26.18
C PRO A 975 -11.19 -27.70 -26.34
N GLY A 976 -12.45 -28.00 -26.02
CA GLY A 976 -13.03 -29.34 -26.14
C GLY A 976 -12.69 -30.31 -25.00
N SER A 977 -11.72 -29.96 -24.15
CA SER A 977 -11.36 -30.78 -22.98
C SER A 977 -12.48 -30.83 -21.93
N LEU A 978 -13.24 -29.74 -21.83
CA LEU A 978 -14.48 -29.66 -21.05
C LEU A 978 -15.69 -29.66 -22.00
N PRO A 979 -16.81 -30.34 -21.68
CA PRO A 979 -18.00 -30.35 -22.52
C PRO A 979 -18.54 -28.92 -22.78
N GLY A 980 -18.77 -28.55 -24.05
CA GLY A 980 -19.28 -27.22 -24.41
C GLY A 980 -18.27 -26.05 -24.24
N GLN A 981 -17.08 -26.29 -23.68
CA GLN A 981 -16.04 -25.27 -23.59
C GLN A 981 -15.26 -25.18 -24.90
N THR A 982 -15.56 -24.16 -25.70
CA THR A 982 -14.92 -23.93 -27.01
C THR A 982 -13.68 -23.05 -26.93
N ARG A 983 -13.38 -22.49 -25.76
CA ARG A 983 -12.26 -21.55 -25.57
C ARG A 983 -11.19 -22.12 -24.65
N ARG A 984 -9.97 -21.68 -24.87
CA ARG A 984 -8.82 -22.04 -24.04
C ARG A 984 -8.95 -21.35 -22.69
N LEU A 985 -8.86 -22.10 -21.60
CA LEU A 985 -8.86 -21.55 -20.24
C LEU A 985 -7.44 -21.53 -19.69
N ALA A 986 -7.02 -20.42 -19.10
CA ALA A 986 -5.73 -20.33 -18.41
C ALA A 986 -5.95 -20.07 -16.92
N PHE A 987 -5.04 -20.57 -16.09
CA PHE A 987 -5.20 -20.50 -14.65
C PHE A 987 -3.86 -20.48 -13.92
N ALA A 988 -3.91 -20.00 -12.68
CA ALA A 988 -2.84 -20.18 -11.71
C ALA A 988 -3.40 -20.18 -10.29
N ALA A 989 -2.81 -20.98 -9.41
CA ALA A 989 -3.04 -20.91 -7.97
C ALA A 989 -1.72 -20.95 -7.20
N PHE A 990 -1.76 -20.38 -6.00
CA PHE A 990 -0.66 -20.44 -5.04
C PHE A 990 -1.16 -20.60 -3.61
N VAL A 991 -0.27 -21.12 -2.77
CA VAL A 991 -0.42 -21.18 -1.32
C VAL A 991 0.92 -20.81 -0.68
N SER A 992 0.95 -19.83 0.23
CA SER A 992 2.14 -19.52 1.03
C SER A 992 2.26 -20.45 2.25
N ARG A 993 3.48 -20.58 2.78
CA ARG A 993 3.77 -21.34 4.01
C ARG A 993 3.21 -22.77 4.01
N SER A 994 3.45 -23.50 2.92
CA SER A 994 3.15 -24.92 2.81
C SER A 994 4.37 -25.76 3.13
N GLN A 995 4.16 -26.91 3.79
CA GLN A 995 5.17 -27.95 3.98
C GLN A 995 5.24 -28.94 2.78
N SER A 996 4.38 -28.75 1.78
CA SER A 996 4.25 -29.62 0.61
C SER A 996 4.87 -28.96 -0.64
N THR A 997 4.58 -29.49 -1.82
CA THR A 997 5.07 -28.97 -3.11
C THR A 997 3.94 -28.39 -3.95
N GLY A 998 4.28 -27.67 -5.03
CA GLY A 998 3.29 -27.21 -6.02
C GLY A 998 2.38 -28.31 -6.54
N GLY A 999 2.92 -29.52 -6.78
CA GLY A 999 2.12 -30.66 -7.22
C GLY A 999 1.28 -31.33 -6.14
N GLY A 1000 1.72 -31.24 -4.87
CA GLY A 1000 1.03 -31.86 -3.73
C GLY A 1000 0.01 -30.97 -3.04
N HIS A 1001 -0.03 -29.67 -3.33
CA HIS A 1001 -0.90 -28.73 -2.61
C HIS A 1001 -1.56 -27.69 -3.51
N ALA A 1002 -0.82 -27.03 -4.42
CA ALA A 1002 -1.43 -26.05 -5.33
C ALA A 1002 -2.19 -26.69 -6.51
N ALA A 1003 -1.64 -27.74 -7.13
CA ALA A 1003 -2.29 -28.44 -8.23
C ALA A 1003 -3.63 -29.11 -7.85
N PRO A 1004 -3.79 -29.73 -6.67
CA PRO A 1004 -5.08 -30.26 -6.21
C PRO A 1004 -6.20 -29.21 -6.13
N ILE A 1005 -5.90 -27.94 -5.88
CA ILE A 1005 -6.90 -26.85 -5.89
C ILE A 1005 -7.50 -26.73 -7.30
N LEU A 1006 -6.66 -26.71 -8.33
CA LEU A 1006 -7.14 -26.64 -9.72
C LEU A 1006 -7.81 -27.94 -10.16
N ALA A 1007 -7.31 -29.10 -9.72
CA ALA A 1007 -7.94 -30.38 -9.99
C ALA A 1007 -9.40 -30.40 -9.49
N ALA A 1008 -9.63 -29.90 -8.27
CA ALA A 1008 -10.97 -29.78 -7.69
C ALA A 1008 -11.89 -28.85 -8.52
N VAL A 1009 -11.39 -27.68 -8.94
CA VAL A 1009 -12.16 -26.72 -9.73
C VAL A 1009 -12.49 -27.29 -11.12
N LEU A 1010 -11.51 -27.83 -11.83
CA LEU A 1010 -11.70 -28.38 -13.18
C LEU A 1010 -12.63 -29.59 -13.18
N ARG A 1011 -12.53 -30.47 -12.19
CA ARG A 1011 -13.48 -31.58 -11.99
C ARG A 1011 -14.90 -31.05 -11.79
N GLY A 1012 -15.07 -30.05 -10.92
CA GLY A 1012 -16.37 -29.43 -10.68
C GLY A 1012 -16.96 -28.73 -11.91
N MET A 1013 -16.13 -28.28 -12.86
CA MET A 1013 -16.61 -27.78 -14.16
C MET A 1013 -17.07 -28.92 -15.07
N GLN A 1014 -16.31 -30.03 -15.13
CA GLN A 1014 -16.66 -31.22 -15.91
C GLN A 1014 -18.00 -31.82 -15.47
N ASP A 1015 -18.21 -31.96 -14.16
CA ASP A 1015 -19.41 -32.58 -13.59
C ASP A 1015 -20.68 -31.74 -13.82
N ARG A 1016 -20.54 -30.41 -13.89
CA ARG A 1016 -21.67 -29.49 -14.15
C ARG A 1016 -22.11 -29.52 -15.61
N GLN A 1017 -21.16 -29.51 -16.54
CA GLN A 1017 -21.44 -29.48 -17.98
C GLN A 1017 -21.87 -30.86 -18.53
N GLY A 1018 -21.74 -31.93 -17.74
CA GLY A 1018 -22.23 -33.26 -18.06
C GLY A 1018 -23.67 -33.56 -17.61
N ARG A 1019 -24.33 -32.66 -16.87
CA ARG A 1019 -25.75 -32.82 -16.52
C ARG A 1019 -26.62 -32.25 -17.63
N PRO A 1020 -27.61 -32.99 -18.17
CA PRO A 1020 -28.64 -32.37 -19.00
C PRO A 1020 -29.33 -31.28 -18.20
N SER A 1021 -29.55 -30.12 -18.81
CA SER A 1021 -30.36 -29.04 -18.25
C SER A 1021 -31.78 -29.56 -18.02
N GLU A 1022 -32.14 -29.80 -16.76
CA GLU A 1022 -33.51 -30.09 -16.33
C GLU A 1022 -34.39 -28.84 -16.38
#